data_AF-A0A2V9M478-F1
#
_entry.id   AF-A0A2V9M478-F1
#
_cell.length_a   1.000
_cell.length_b   1.000
_cell.length_c   1.000
_cell.angle_alpha   90.00
_cell.angle_beta   90.00
_cell.angle_gamma   90.00
#
_symmetry.space_group_name_H-M   'P 1'
#
loop_
_entity.id
_entity.type
_entity.pdbx_description
1 polymer ?
#
loop_
_entity_poly.entity_id
_entity_poly.type
_entity_poly.pdbx_seq_one_letter_code
_entity_poly.pdbx_strand_id
1 'polypeptide(L)'
;AVSYFGILVSECRYGMISKPNLAVLVVQDHQLGTNDCRGWISQSHFSKLKDPAGKPLPAGRFYQFRIAFDNLNAKGSFKVMGDEVAQLLKVDVVLPESCLKPSVKERNLLQKMLSREGRRFHGPAVLGIREVSENLEYKSSYTLTVHAPEDSLQLEILSAALHEVEKVTRAAKDGDYEELLELLGASEALRAEDEVQPDCTSVETLVCSAVLKADASGMMIKHPYVNGRLQSLLARWVYKACTSGGFKLPGFALADDGFLFVHQGKVVSGSDWIPENTALSSLACKMGLVVRYPIRMKEDLLPVRCLSTQETVALLSQHLANSRMQLGAWQAGKVVDIVEEQLRLEGTLVLHSRTASRNGGDFDFDCVCVIESTRFPRWVKSRFEDPAKPAQEKKKLTKKKSPWWNLPQVAMSARGNQIGSITDLITSCLAAGKPDLAYALVEELQAALDGLKHGTEPDPKVIAGIRKQVPRAPWLELKKVKKASDLPLHLEVSETDKVGRLYNMVRKEVEDLFGESAPLAHFKGLISGNPFSREMFEECQLVNKCWGAAVTAILETQQQLNEAANRAQMEYVAVQDKDSTIRGSALLRRNQAYAALRQFEDKSVEEFRELIYFAQKWAAGKKDNRSGWAQALLSIVSHGKGRGALLFQTFAQELVDSLVEKTGGRPVMIEVPELPDGQVVIEEDDDTSRIFLVDGDRKTLLVEVTSEGDVIMDGRRIKLVRPFPLKSGNGEVRDGKLIFTEIPQRPCVKASKCVH
;
A
#
# COMPACT_ATOMS: atom_id res chain seq x y z
N ALA A 1 -21.51 14.33 -5.84
CA ALA A 1 -21.32 13.62 -7.13
C ALA A 1 -20.03 12.81 -7.11
N VAL A 2 -18.84 13.42 -7.05
CA VAL A 2 -17.52 12.73 -7.01
C VAL A 2 -17.43 11.60 -5.99
N SER A 3 -17.82 11.86 -4.74
CA SER A 3 -17.76 10.89 -3.65
C SER A 3 -18.66 9.66 -3.83
N TYR A 4 -19.66 9.74 -4.72
CA TYR A 4 -20.50 8.60 -5.11
C TYR A 4 -20.08 7.99 -6.44
N PHE A 5 -19.43 8.74 -7.33
CA PHE A 5 -18.86 8.19 -8.56
C PHE A 5 -17.82 7.11 -8.27
N GLY A 6 -17.08 7.23 -7.17
CA GLY A 6 -16.16 6.19 -6.69
C GLY A 6 -16.81 4.81 -6.44
N ILE A 7 -18.14 4.71 -6.35
CA ILE A 7 -18.87 3.42 -6.27
C ILE A 7 -18.90 2.75 -7.65
N LEU A 8 -19.12 3.54 -8.71
CA LEU A 8 -19.26 3.05 -10.09
C LEU A 8 -17.92 2.69 -10.74
N VAL A 9 -16.84 3.39 -10.36
CA VAL A 9 -15.48 3.11 -10.85
C VAL A 9 -14.67 2.23 -9.90
N SER A 10 -15.31 1.71 -8.84
CA SER A 10 -14.65 0.79 -7.93
C SER A 10 -14.39 -0.54 -8.63
N GLU A 11 -13.13 -0.93 -8.74
CA GLU A 11 -12.77 -2.28 -9.13
C GLU A 11 -13.40 -3.30 -8.16
N CYS A 12 -14.06 -4.32 -8.72
CA CYS A 12 -14.66 -5.43 -7.97
C CYS A 12 -13.83 -6.69 -8.24
N ARG A 13 -12.77 -6.87 -7.44
CA ARG A 13 -11.70 -7.86 -7.66
C ARG A 13 -12.17 -9.30 -7.53
N TYR A 14 -13.27 -9.54 -6.82
CA TYR A 14 -13.82 -10.87 -6.54
C TYR A 14 -15.06 -11.16 -7.39
N GLY A 15 -15.14 -10.50 -8.55
CA GLY A 15 -16.15 -10.76 -9.56
C GLY A 15 -17.43 -9.95 -9.44
N MET A 16 -18.26 -10.11 -10.47
CA MET A 16 -19.47 -9.34 -10.68
C MET A 16 -20.53 -10.20 -11.37
N ILE A 17 -21.78 -10.05 -10.96
CA ILE A 17 -22.94 -10.63 -11.62
C ILE A 17 -23.83 -9.51 -12.16
N SER A 18 -24.33 -9.71 -13.37
CA SER A 18 -25.44 -8.94 -13.92
C SER A 18 -26.68 -9.83 -13.96
N LYS A 19 -27.80 -9.32 -13.44
CA LYS A 19 -29.07 -10.04 -13.42
C LYS A 19 -30.17 -9.16 -14.02
N PRO A 20 -30.96 -9.67 -14.98
CA PRO A 20 -32.05 -8.90 -15.56
C PRO A 20 -33.20 -8.68 -14.56
N ASN A 21 -33.38 -9.60 -13.61
CA ASN A 21 -34.39 -9.55 -12.57
C ASN A 21 -33.77 -9.96 -11.23
N LEU A 22 -33.43 -8.98 -10.39
CA LEU A 22 -32.99 -9.18 -9.01
C LEU A 22 -34.01 -8.53 -8.07
N ALA A 23 -34.47 -9.27 -7.07
CA ALA A 23 -35.36 -8.77 -6.04
C ALA A 23 -34.55 -8.19 -4.86
N VAL A 24 -34.56 -6.87 -4.71
CA VAL A 24 -33.85 -6.17 -3.63
C VAL A 24 -34.86 -5.59 -2.65
N LEU A 25 -34.67 -5.86 -1.36
CA LEU A 25 -35.47 -5.27 -0.29
C LEU A 25 -34.63 -4.30 0.53
N VAL A 26 -35.03 -3.03 0.53
CA VAL A 26 -34.41 -1.99 1.35
C VAL A 26 -35.22 -1.78 2.63
N VAL A 27 -34.59 -1.99 3.79
CA VAL A 27 -35.19 -1.88 5.12
C VAL A 27 -34.51 -0.81 5.96
N GLN A 28 -35.14 -0.39 7.06
CA GLN A 28 -34.45 0.46 8.05
C GLN A 28 -33.31 -0.32 8.70
N ASP A 29 -32.25 0.37 9.11
CA ASP A 29 -31.17 -0.22 9.90
C ASP A 29 -31.75 -0.99 11.11
N HIS A 30 -31.14 -2.10 11.49
CA HIS A 30 -31.61 -3.07 12.52
C HIS A 30 -32.80 -3.96 12.13
N GLN A 31 -33.51 -3.70 11.02
CA GLN A 31 -34.59 -4.59 10.58
C GLN A 31 -34.03 -5.82 9.85
N LEU A 32 -34.69 -6.97 10.01
CA LEU A 32 -34.23 -8.26 9.45
C LEU A 32 -32.78 -8.56 9.85
N GLY A 33 -32.42 -8.12 11.06
CA GLY A 33 -31.05 -8.22 11.57
C GLY A 33 -30.08 -7.61 10.57
N THR A 34 -30.35 -6.43 10.01
CA THR A 34 -29.40 -5.56 9.28
C THR A 34 -28.71 -4.59 10.23
N ASN A 35 -27.66 -3.87 9.83
CA ASN A 35 -27.00 -2.85 10.66
C ASN A 35 -26.39 -1.75 9.77
N ASP A 36 -25.72 -0.74 10.33
CA ASP A 36 -25.17 0.39 9.55
C ASP A 36 -24.26 -0.10 8.41
N CYS A 37 -24.73 0.04 7.17
CA CYS A 37 -24.10 -0.40 5.93
C CYS A 37 -23.90 -1.93 5.78
N ARG A 38 -24.57 -2.76 6.58
CA ARG A 38 -24.48 -4.23 6.50
C ARG A 38 -25.82 -4.90 6.17
N GLY A 39 -25.85 -5.61 5.04
CA GLY A 39 -27.02 -6.32 4.50
C GLY A 39 -26.86 -7.84 4.37
N TRP A 40 -27.76 -8.45 3.60
CA TRP A 40 -27.81 -9.88 3.31
C TRP A 40 -27.88 -10.17 1.80
N ILE A 41 -27.23 -11.26 1.37
CA ILE A 41 -27.39 -11.86 0.05
C ILE A 41 -27.82 -13.33 0.19
N SER A 42 -28.74 -13.79 -0.64
CA SER A 42 -29.16 -15.20 -0.67
C SER A 42 -28.01 -16.13 -1.09
N GLN A 43 -27.93 -17.30 -0.48
CA GLN A 43 -26.95 -18.34 -0.81
C GLN A 43 -26.93 -18.65 -2.32
N SER A 44 -28.10 -18.84 -2.94
CA SER A 44 -28.22 -19.11 -4.38
C SER A 44 -27.71 -18.00 -5.30
N HIS A 45 -27.70 -16.73 -4.84
CA HIS A 45 -27.09 -15.62 -5.59
C HIS A 45 -25.62 -15.47 -5.28
N PHE A 46 -25.22 -15.66 -4.02
CA PHE A 46 -23.83 -15.66 -3.61
C PHE A 46 -23.01 -16.71 -4.38
N SER A 47 -23.51 -17.95 -4.48
CA SER A 47 -22.82 -19.04 -5.20
C SER A 47 -22.63 -18.81 -6.70
N LYS A 48 -23.23 -17.75 -7.28
CA LYS A 48 -23.01 -17.35 -8.68
C LYS A 48 -21.84 -16.38 -8.86
N LEU A 49 -21.34 -15.79 -7.77
CA LEU A 49 -20.15 -14.94 -7.78
C LEU A 49 -18.89 -15.81 -7.88
N LYS A 50 -17.99 -15.39 -8.76
CA LYS A 50 -16.74 -16.07 -9.04
C LYS A 50 -15.61 -15.06 -9.10
N ASP A 51 -14.43 -15.43 -8.63
CA ASP A 51 -13.22 -14.63 -8.77
C ASP A 51 -12.78 -14.52 -10.26
N PRO A 52 -11.74 -13.73 -10.59
CA PRO A 52 -11.24 -13.58 -11.97
C PRO A 52 -10.75 -14.89 -12.59
N ALA A 53 -10.34 -15.86 -11.77
CA ALA A 53 -9.95 -17.21 -12.21
C ALA A 53 -11.16 -18.15 -12.39
N GLY A 54 -12.39 -17.67 -12.18
CA GLY A 54 -13.61 -18.44 -12.31
C GLY A 54 -13.91 -19.37 -11.12
N LYS A 55 -13.16 -19.26 -10.01
CA LYS A 55 -13.37 -20.05 -8.79
C LYS A 55 -14.49 -19.45 -7.93
N PRO A 56 -15.29 -20.26 -7.22
CA PRO A 56 -16.28 -19.77 -6.27
C PRO A 56 -15.63 -18.95 -5.15
N LEU A 57 -16.33 -17.92 -4.65
CA LEU A 57 -15.87 -17.18 -3.48
C LEU A 57 -15.86 -18.06 -2.22
N PRO A 58 -14.88 -17.88 -1.31
CA PRO A 58 -14.80 -18.66 -0.09
C PRO A 58 -16.03 -18.40 0.79
N ALA A 59 -16.64 -19.48 1.30
CA ALA A 59 -17.77 -19.42 2.23
C ALA A 59 -17.32 -19.01 3.65
N GLY A 60 -18.28 -18.66 4.52
CA GLY A 60 -17.99 -18.31 5.92
C GLY A 60 -17.18 -17.02 6.10
N ARG A 61 -17.19 -16.13 5.10
CA ARG A 61 -16.51 -14.83 5.12
C ARG A 61 -17.51 -13.68 5.18
N PHE A 62 -16.98 -12.49 5.31
CA PHE A 62 -17.67 -11.22 5.17
C PHE A 62 -17.27 -10.57 3.84
N TYR A 63 -18.22 -9.95 3.13
CA TYR A 63 -17.98 -9.53 1.74
C TYR A 63 -18.32 -8.06 1.54
N GLN A 64 -17.36 -7.25 1.09
CA GLN A 64 -17.63 -5.87 0.70
C GLN A 64 -18.25 -5.82 -0.69
N PHE A 65 -19.39 -5.15 -0.85
CA PHE A 65 -20.09 -5.11 -2.13
C PHE A 65 -20.23 -3.70 -2.72
N ARG A 66 -20.47 -3.68 -4.02
CA ARG A 66 -21.05 -2.56 -4.78
C ARG A 66 -22.23 -3.10 -5.56
N ILE A 67 -23.36 -2.40 -5.54
CA ILE A 67 -24.55 -2.80 -6.30
C ILE A 67 -25.22 -1.58 -6.92
N ALA A 68 -25.65 -1.72 -8.17
CA ALA A 68 -26.50 -0.77 -8.87
C ALA A 68 -27.81 -1.47 -9.28
N PHE A 69 -28.96 -0.85 -9.01
CA PHE A 69 -30.30 -1.37 -9.32
C PHE A 69 -31.31 -0.22 -9.34
N ASP A 70 -32.31 -0.25 -10.24
CA ASP A 70 -33.40 0.75 -10.31
C ASP A 70 -32.95 2.23 -10.20
N ASN A 71 -31.88 2.60 -10.92
CA ASN A 71 -31.22 3.92 -10.86
C ASN A 71 -30.66 4.34 -9.47
N LEU A 72 -30.59 3.39 -8.53
CA LEU A 72 -29.97 3.52 -7.23
C LEU A 72 -28.60 2.85 -7.23
N ASN A 73 -27.75 3.31 -6.32
CA ASN A 73 -26.46 2.69 -6.03
C ASN A 73 -26.37 2.42 -4.54
N ALA A 74 -25.74 1.32 -4.17
CA ALA A 74 -25.47 0.99 -2.79
C ALA A 74 -24.06 0.44 -2.61
N LYS A 75 -23.52 0.69 -1.42
CA LYS A 75 -22.24 0.13 -0.96
C LYS A 75 -22.37 -0.30 0.49
N GLY A 76 -21.63 -1.33 0.86
CA GLY A 76 -21.63 -1.84 2.21
C GLY A 76 -21.00 -3.22 2.25
N SER A 77 -21.45 -4.02 3.20
CA SER A 77 -20.99 -5.40 3.38
C SER A 77 -22.16 -6.39 3.47
N PHE A 78 -21.91 -7.63 3.06
CA PHE A 78 -22.87 -8.72 3.14
C PHE A 78 -22.43 -9.80 4.13
N LYS A 79 -23.43 -10.36 4.80
CA LYS A 79 -23.45 -11.75 5.24
C LYS A 79 -24.36 -12.55 4.29
N VAL A 80 -24.20 -13.87 4.27
CA VAL A 80 -25.04 -14.75 3.44
C VAL A 80 -26.23 -15.25 4.27
N MET A 81 -27.43 -15.14 3.70
CA MET A 81 -28.65 -15.71 4.29
C MET A 81 -29.02 -17.01 3.58
N GLY A 82 -29.63 -17.94 4.31
CA GLY A 82 -30.16 -19.18 3.72
C GLY A 82 -31.26 -18.91 2.69
N ASP A 83 -31.35 -19.75 1.66
CA ASP A 83 -32.36 -19.59 0.60
C ASP A 83 -33.80 -19.75 1.13
N GLU A 84 -34.00 -20.45 2.24
CA GLU A 84 -35.27 -20.51 2.97
C GLU A 84 -35.77 -19.13 3.42
N VAL A 85 -34.86 -18.26 3.88
CA VAL A 85 -35.18 -16.87 4.25
C VAL A 85 -35.55 -16.10 2.98
N ALA A 86 -34.72 -16.23 1.94
CA ALA A 86 -34.91 -15.57 0.65
C ALA A 86 -36.29 -15.90 0.05
N GLN A 87 -36.72 -17.15 0.12
CA GLN A 87 -38.01 -17.64 -0.36
C GLN A 87 -39.19 -17.09 0.44
N LEU A 88 -39.12 -17.12 1.78
CA LEU A 88 -40.19 -16.58 2.63
C LEU A 88 -40.37 -15.07 2.44
N LEU A 89 -39.26 -14.34 2.32
CA LEU A 89 -39.27 -12.90 2.09
C LEU A 89 -39.57 -12.53 0.64
N LYS A 90 -39.37 -13.46 -0.30
CA LYS A 90 -39.41 -13.27 -1.77
C LYS A 90 -38.42 -12.20 -2.24
N VAL A 91 -37.16 -12.34 -1.80
CA VAL A 91 -36.08 -11.39 -2.06
C VAL A 91 -34.76 -12.12 -2.28
N ASP A 92 -33.88 -11.56 -3.11
CA ASP A 92 -32.54 -12.09 -3.36
C ASP A 92 -31.48 -11.40 -2.49
N VAL A 93 -31.70 -10.12 -2.19
CA VAL A 93 -30.81 -9.24 -1.42
C VAL A 93 -31.63 -8.38 -0.45
N VAL A 94 -31.14 -8.22 0.78
CA VAL A 94 -31.69 -7.28 1.77
C VAL A 94 -30.64 -6.22 2.09
N LEU A 95 -30.98 -4.94 1.95
CA LEU A 95 -30.10 -3.81 2.20
C LEU A 95 -30.68 -2.88 3.27
N PRO A 96 -29.90 -2.44 4.26
CA PRO A 96 -30.31 -1.34 5.12
C PRO A 96 -30.28 0.00 4.34
N GLU A 97 -31.08 0.98 4.77
CA GLU A 97 -31.13 2.32 4.14
C GLU A 97 -29.76 3.01 4.15
N SER A 98 -28.96 2.75 5.19
CA SER A 98 -27.57 3.20 5.30
C SER A 98 -26.69 2.77 4.12
N CYS A 99 -26.94 1.65 3.44
CA CYS A 99 -26.18 1.23 2.26
C CYS A 99 -26.38 2.14 1.04
N LEU A 100 -27.52 2.83 0.90
CA LEU A 100 -27.87 3.57 -0.31
C LEU A 100 -27.09 4.89 -0.44
N LYS A 101 -26.43 5.10 -1.58
CA LYS A 101 -25.59 6.26 -1.86
C LYS A 101 -25.93 6.85 -3.25
N PRO A 102 -26.59 8.02 -3.35
CA PRO A 102 -27.08 8.86 -2.26
C PRO A 102 -28.22 8.22 -1.48
N SER A 103 -28.41 8.67 -0.24
CA SER A 103 -29.58 8.31 0.56
C SER A 103 -30.86 8.73 -0.16
N VAL A 104 -31.81 7.81 -0.30
CA VAL A 104 -33.11 8.11 -0.92
C VAL A 104 -33.92 9.01 0.01
N LYS A 105 -34.78 9.87 -0.54
CA LYS A 105 -35.66 10.75 0.25
C LYS A 105 -36.43 9.92 1.29
N GLU A 106 -36.52 10.46 2.51
CA GLU A 106 -37.26 9.83 3.61
C GLU A 106 -38.72 9.62 3.22
N ARG A 107 -39.28 8.47 3.63
CA ARG A 107 -40.70 8.19 3.54
C ARG A 107 -41.46 9.12 4.49
N ASN A 108 -42.58 9.68 4.02
CA ASN A 108 -43.50 10.41 4.90
C ASN A 108 -44.12 9.45 5.92
N LEU A 109 -44.62 9.98 7.04
CA LEU A 109 -45.18 9.20 8.16
C LEU A 109 -46.23 8.17 7.70
N LEU A 110 -47.08 8.56 6.74
CA LEU A 110 -48.10 7.70 6.14
C LEU A 110 -47.49 6.49 5.39
N GLN A 111 -46.41 6.70 4.64
CA GLN A 111 -45.68 5.64 3.92
C GLN A 111 -44.91 4.72 4.85
N LYS A 112 -44.34 5.25 5.94
CA LYS A 112 -43.71 4.44 7.00
C LYS A 112 -44.75 3.55 7.70
N MET A 113 -45.98 4.05 7.87
CA MET A 113 -47.09 3.31 8.49
C MET A 113 -47.69 2.25 7.55
N LEU A 114 -47.82 2.54 6.25
CA LEU A 114 -48.39 1.64 5.23
C LEU A 114 -47.41 0.58 4.71
N SER A 115 -46.10 0.81 4.77
CA SER A 115 -45.06 -0.10 4.25
C SER A 115 -44.06 -0.51 5.32
N ARG A 116 -44.55 -1.18 6.37
CA ARG A 116 -43.74 -1.75 7.47
C ARG A 116 -42.65 -2.72 7.00
N GLU A 117 -42.82 -3.34 5.82
CA GLU A 117 -41.89 -4.34 5.28
C GLU A 117 -40.67 -3.78 4.53
N GLY A 118 -40.51 -2.46 4.38
CA GLY A 118 -39.42 -1.86 3.59
C GLY A 118 -39.81 -1.52 2.14
N ARG A 119 -38.83 -1.16 1.29
CA ARG A 119 -39.01 -0.87 -0.15
C ARG A 119 -38.55 -2.05 -0.99
N ARG A 120 -39.43 -2.59 -1.81
CA ARG A 120 -39.11 -3.67 -2.74
C ARG A 120 -38.78 -3.10 -4.11
N PHE A 121 -37.70 -3.61 -4.68
CA PHE A 121 -37.25 -3.31 -6.03
C PHE A 121 -37.14 -4.62 -6.79
N HIS A 122 -37.54 -4.61 -8.06
CA HIS A 122 -37.43 -5.76 -8.94
C HIS A 122 -37.06 -5.28 -10.32
N GLY A 123 -35.96 -5.82 -10.86
CA GLY A 123 -35.49 -5.44 -12.19
C GLY A 123 -34.00 -5.65 -12.35
N PRO A 124 -33.40 -5.02 -13.38
CA PRO A 124 -31.99 -5.24 -13.69
C PRO A 124 -31.09 -4.69 -12.61
N ALA A 125 -30.09 -5.49 -12.22
CA ALA A 125 -29.11 -5.14 -11.21
C ALA A 125 -27.72 -5.68 -11.58
N VAL A 126 -26.71 -4.93 -11.18
CA VAL A 126 -25.30 -5.33 -11.25
C VAL A 126 -24.75 -5.32 -9.84
N LEU A 127 -24.21 -6.45 -9.39
CA LEU A 127 -23.64 -6.64 -8.06
C LEU A 127 -22.22 -7.16 -8.20
N GLY A 128 -21.26 -6.52 -7.55
CA GLY A 128 -19.85 -6.93 -7.52
C GLY A 128 -19.29 -6.97 -6.11
N ILE A 129 -18.31 -7.85 -5.89
CA ILE A 129 -17.58 -7.97 -4.63
C ILE A 129 -16.21 -7.31 -4.78
N ARG A 130 -15.94 -6.38 -3.87
CA ARG A 130 -14.70 -5.61 -3.84
C ARG A 130 -13.63 -6.27 -2.98
N GLU A 131 -14.00 -6.70 -1.78
CA GLU A 131 -13.11 -7.33 -0.80
C GLU A 131 -13.82 -8.50 -0.11
N VAL A 132 -13.04 -9.46 0.37
CA VAL A 132 -13.47 -10.59 1.18
C VAL A 132 -12.65 -10.58 2.48
N SER A 133 -13.26 -10.92 3.61
CA SER A 133 -12.53 -10.89 4.89
C SER A 133 -11.46 -11.99 4.93
N GLU A 134 -10.26 -11.62 5.38
CA GLU A 134 -9.08 -12.48 5.42
C GLU A 134 -8.43 -12.43 6.80
N ASN A 135 -7.55 -13.40 7.09
CA ASN A 135 -6.72 -13.34 8.29
C ASN A 135 -5.57 -12.38 8.00
N LEU A 136 -5.67 -11.16 8.53
CA LEU A 136 -4.72 -10.09 8.25
C LEU A 136 -3.77 -9.87 9.41
N GLU A 137 -2.57 -9.37 9.11
CA GLU A 137 -1.65 -8.82 10.09
C GLU A 137 -1.23 -7.41 9.68
N TYR A 138 -1.39 -6.45 10.59
CA TYR A 138 -0.95 -5.08 10.39
C TYR A 138 0.33 -4.79 11.19
N LYS A 139 1.31 -4.16 10.54
CA LYS A 139 2.50 -3.66 11.25
C LYS A 139 2.10 -2.49 12.17
N SER A 140 2.66 -2.44 13.37
CA SER A 140 2.46 -1.35 14.32
C SER A 140 2.88 0.02 13.73
N SER A 141 2.41 1.11 14.34
CA SER A 141 2.73 2.48 13.93
C SER A 141 3.09 3.36 15.12
N TYR A 142 3.90 4.39 14.90
CA TYR A 142 4.23 5.38 15.93
C TYR A 142 2.98 6.10 16.46
N THR A 143 1.97 6.28 15.60
CA THR A 143 0.67 6.88 15.98
C THR A 143 -0.12 6.01 16.96
N LEU A 144 0.19 4.72 17.07
CA LEU A 144 -0.36 3.83 18.08
C LEU A 144 0.57 3.77 19.31
N THR A 145 1.87 3.56 19.09
CA THR A 145 2.89 3.41 20.14
C THR A 145 2.98 4.62 21.08
N VAL A 146 2.71 5.84 20.59
CA VAL A 146 2.67 7.05 21.43
C VAL A 146 1.64 6.96 22.57
N HIS A 147 0.61 6.12 22.43
CA HIS A 147 -0.43 5.91 23.45
C HIS A 147 -0.10 4.79 24.45
N ALA A 148 1.03 4.10 24.31
CA ALA A 148 1.46 3.08 25.24
C ALA A 148 1.85 3.69 26.61
N PRO A 149 1.49 3.04 27.73
CA PRO A 149 2.04 3.41 29.02
C PRO A 149 3.55 3.13 29.08
N GLU A 150 4.26 3.83 29.95
CA GLU A 150 5.74 3.77 30.01
C GLU A 150 6.25 2.36 30.34
N ASP A 151 5.57 1.66 31.24
CA ASP A 151 5.94 0.30 31.62
C ASP A 151 5.76 -0.70 30.47
N SER A 152 4.71 -0.57 29.66
CA SER A 152 4.53 -1.35 28.43
C SER A 152 5.61 -1.01 27.39
N LEU A 153 5.94 0.28 27.23
CA LEU A 153 7.00 0.69 26.31
C LEU A 153 8.33 0.00 26.62
N GLN A 154 8.72 -0.01 27.90
CA GLN A 154 10.00 -0.56 28.36
C GLN A 154 10.01 -2.08 28.41
N LEU A 155 8.93 -2.72 28.87
CA LEU A 155 8.92 -4.16 29.18
C LEU A 155 8.30 -5.01 28.06
N GLU A 156 7.44 -4.44 27.22
CA GLU A 156 6.71 -5.18 26.18
C GLU A 156 7.13 -4.74 24.78
N ILE A 157 7.03 -3.45 24.46
CA ILE A 157 7.28 -2.92 23.11
C ILE A 157 8.76 -2.96 22.76
N LEU A 158 9.64 -2.49 23.66
CA LEU A 158 11.08 -2.56 23.46
C LEU A 158 11.54 -4.02 23.28
N SER A 159 11.04 -4.93 24.13
CA SER A 159 11.36 -6.36 24.01
C SER A 159 10.95 -6.92 22.65
N ALA A 160 9.73 -6.61 22.19
CA ALA A 160 9.27 -6.99 20.86
C ALA A 160 10.15 -6.39 19.75
N ALA A 161 10.56 -5.13 19.88
CA ALA A 161 11.44 -4.46 18.93
C ALA A 161 12.79 -5.16 18.84
N LEU A 162 13.44 -5.42 19.97
CA LEU A 162 14.74 -6.09 20.04
C LEU A 162 14.67 -7.51 19.47
N HIS A 163 13.57 -8.23 19.71
CA HIS A 163 13.37 -9.55 19.12
C HIS A 163 13.26 -9.50 17.59
N GLU A 164 12.57 -8.51 17.03
CA GLU A 164 12.51 -8.30 15.58
C GLU A 164 13.88 -7.90 14.99
N VAL A 165 14.65 -7.09 15.72
CA VAL A 165 16.04 -6.77 15.37
C VAL A 165 16.91 -8.02 15.36
N GLU A 166 16.78 -8.87 16.36
CA GLU A 166 17.52 -10.12 16.45
C GLU A 166 17.22 -11.03 15.26
N LYS A 167 15.95 -11.20 14.88
CA LYS A 167 15.55 -12.00 13.71
C LYS A 167 16.19 -11.51 12.42
N VAL A 168 16.05 -10.21 12.12
CA VAL A 168 16.62 -9.61 10.89
C VAL A 168 18.14 -9.72 10.90
N THR A 169 18.78 -9.50 12.05
CA THR A 169 20.23 -9.61 12.20
C THR A 169 20.71 -11.04 11.99
N ARG A 170 20.00 -12.02 12.56
CA ARG A 170 20.32 -13.44 12.41
C ARG A 170 20.18 -13.89 10.97
N ALA A 171 19.03 -13.63 10.34
CA ALA A 171 18.79 -13.96 8.94
C ALA A 171 19.87 -13.36 8.01
N ALA A 172 20.26 -12.10 8.24
CA ALA A 172 21.31 -11.45 7.47
C ALA A 172 22.71 -12.08 7.70
N LYS A 173 23.07 -12.44 8.94
CA LYS A 173 24.38 -13.02 9.28
C LYS A 173 24.53 -14.47 8.85
N ASP A 174 23.44 -15.23 8.96
CA ASP A 174 23.42 -16.66 8.63
C ASP A 174 23.28 -16.90 7.11
N GLY A 175 23.05 -15.83 6.34
CA GLY A 175 22.83 -15.91 4.89
C GLY A 175 21.45 -16.43 4.52
N ASP A 176 20.49 -16.44 5.45
CA ASP A 176 19.08 -16.78 5.19
C ASP A 176 18.37 -15.58 4.56
N TYR A 177 18.62 -15.38 3.27
CA TYR A 177 18.05 -14.26 2.53
C TYR A 177 16.56 -14.43 2.23
N GLU A 178 16.04 -15.65 2.31
CA GLU A 178 14.60 -15.90 2.16
C GLU A 178 13.85 -15.34 3.38
N GLU A 179 14.27 -15.72 4.59
CA GLU A 179 13.71 -15.18 5.84
C GLU A 179 13.93 -13.65 5.91
N LEU A 180 15.12 -13.17 5.55
CA LEU A 180 15.42 -11.74 5.57
C LEU A 180 14.44 -10.93 4.70
N LEU A 181 14.21 -11.37 3.45
CA LEU A 181 13.33 -10.66 2.53
C LEU A 181 11.87 -10.72 2.98
N GLU A 182 11.45 -11.83 3.60
CA GLU A 182 10.11 -11.95 4.20
C GLU A 182 9.94 -10.96 5.37
N LEU A 183 10.91 -10.90 6.30
CA LEU A 183 10.89 -9.98 7.44
C LEU A 183 10.86 -8.50 7.00
N LEU A 184 11.61 -8.17 5.95
CA LEU A 184 11.62 -6.82 5.36
C LEU A 184 10.34 -6.51 4.55
N GLY A 185 9.51 -7.52 4.25
CA GLY A 185 8.31 -7.39 3.43
C GLY A 185 8.62 -7.15 1.95
N ALA A 186 9.71 -7.76 1.46
CA ALA A 186 10.17 -7.69 0.07
C ALA A 186 10.08 -9.05 -0.66
N SER A 187 9.54 -10.08 0.02
CA SER A 187 9.18 -11.35 -0.60
C SER A 187 7.72 -11.28 -1.06
N GLU A 188 7.51 -11.04 -2.35
CA GLU A 188 6.25 -11.28 -3.06
C GLU A 188 6.40 -12.55 -3.90
N ALA A 189 7.06 -13.59 -3.36
CA ALA A 189 7.17 -14.85 -4.09
C ALA A 189 5.76 -15.37 -4.33
N LEU A 190 5.30 -15.28 -5.58
CA LEU A 190 4.13 -16.01 -6.03
C LEU A 190 4.51 -17.48 -5.86
N ARG A 191 3.89 -18.15 -4.88
CA ARG A 191 3.69 -19.60 -5.00
C ARG A 191 2.64 -19.77 -6.09
N ALA A 192 3.05 -19.60 -7.34
CA ALA A 192 2.22 -19.86 -8.49
C ALA A 192 2.07 -21.39 -8.57
N GLU A 193 0.89 -21.88 -8.21
CA GLU A 193 0.53 -23.30 -8.34
C GLU A 193 0.46 -23.74 -9.81
N ASP A 194 0.50 -22.80 -10.76
CA ASP A 194 0.43 -23.06 -12.20
C ASP A 194 1.59 -22.31 -12.91
N GLU A 195 2.45 -23.07 -13.62
CA GLU A 195 3.53 -22.60 -14.53
C GLU A 195 4.97 -22.38 -14.01
N VAL A 196 5.46 -23.14 -13.02
CA VAL A 196 6.92 -23.21 -12.79
C VAL A 196 7.55 -24.29 -13.68
N GLN A 197 8.64 -23.96 -14.38
CA GLN A 197 9.50 -24.97 -15.01
C GLN A 197 10.00 -25.96 -13.95
N PRO A 198 10.09 -27.28 -14.22
CA PRO A 198 10.36 -28.30 -13.19
C PRO A 198 11.63 -28.09 -12.34
N ASP A 199 12.57 -27.28 -12.82
CA ASP A 199 13.92 -27.12 -12.27
C ASP A 199 14.12 -25.82 -11.46
N CYS A 200 13.07 -25.03 -11.18
CA CYS A 200 13.19 -23.76 -10.46
C CYS A 200 12.55 -23.79 -9.07
N THR A 201 13.20 -23.16 -8.08
CA THR A 201 12.77 -23.20 -6.67
C THR A 201 11.83 -22.06 -6.26
N SER A 202 11.88 -20.91 -6.94
CA SER A 202 10.94 -19.80 -6.77
C SER A 202 10.91 -18.88 -8.01
N VAL A 203 9.86 -18.04 -8.09
CA VAL A 203 9.72 -16.96 -9.08
C VAL A 203 9.71 -15.63 -8.33
N GLU A 204 10.59 -14.71 -8.71
CA GLU A 204 10.75 -13.40 -8.06
C GLU A 204 10.47 -12.25 -9.04
N THR A 205 9.70 -11.26 -8.60
CA THR A 205 9.47 -10.00 -9.34
C THR A 205 10.60 -8.99 -9.14
N LEU A 206 11.36 -9.11 -8.05
CA LEU A 206 12.46 -8.21 -7.69
C LEU A 206 13.81 -8.87 -7.96
N VAL A 207 14.58 -8.31 -8.89
CA VAL A 207 15.92 -8.80 -9.26
C VAL A 207 16.86 -8.92 -8.04
N CYS A 208 16.81 -7.98 -7.10
CA CYS A 208 17.64 -8.07 -5.89
C CYS A 208 17.28 -9.27 -5.01
N SER A 209 15.99 -9.64 -4.96
CA SER A 209 15.52 -10.81 -4.22
C SER A 209 16.03 -12.10 -4.88
N ALA A 210 15.91 -12.20 -6.20
CA ALA A 210 16.41 -13.35 -6.97
C ALA A 210 17.92 -13.56 -6.80
N VAL A 211 18.70 -12.49 -6.94
CA VAL A 211 20.16 -12.53 -6.82
C VAL A 211 20.61 -12.97 -5.43
N LEU A 212 19.94 -12.52 -4.37
CA LEU A 212 20.26 -12.94 -3.00
C LEU A 212 19.91 -14.41 -2.78
N LYS A 213 18.72 -14.87 -3.22
CA LYS A 213 18.30 -16.27 -3.07
C LYS A 213 19.17 -17.24 -3.88
N ALA A 214 19.71 -16.79 -5.02
CA ALA A 214 20.58 -17.58 -5.88
C ALA A 214 22.04 -17.66 -5.41
N ASP A 215 22.49 -16.73 -4.56
CA ASP A 215 23.89 -16.66 -4.13
C ASP A 215 24.17 -17.49 -2.87
N ALA A 216 24.78 -18.66 -3.03
CA ALA A 216 25.23 -19.48 -1.89
C ALA A 216 26.53 -18.99 -1.24
N SER A 217 27.24 -18.03 -1.84
CA SER A 217 28.50 -17.52 -1.28
C SER A 217 28.29 -16.42 -0.23
N GLY A 218 27.11 -15.80 -0.19
CA GLY A 218 26.80 -14.65 0.66
C GLY A 218 27.53 -13.35 0.27
N MET A 219 28.21 -13.31 -0.87
CA MET A 219 29.00 -12.15 -1.31
C MET A 219 28.16 -11.10 -2.02
N MET A 220 27.02 -11.47 -2.61
CA MET A 220 26.16 -10.55 -3.36
C MET A 220 25.51 -9.49 -2.49
N ILE A 221 25.37 -9.74 -1.18
CA ILE A 221 24.93 -8.72 -0.21
C ILE A 221 25.84 -7.48 -0.20
N LYS A 222 27.12 -7.63 -0.58
CA LYS A 222 28.11 -6.55 -0.67
C LYS A 222 28.15 -5.88 -2.05
N HIS A 223 27.45 -6.41 -3.04
CA HIS A 223 27.42 -5.82 -4.38
C HIS A 223 26.77 -4.42 -4.32
N PRO A 224 27.37 -3.34 -4.88
CA PRO A 224 26.87 -1.97 -4.72
C PRO A 224 25.39 -1.74 -5.08
N TYR A 225 24.90 -2.39 -6.14
CA TYR A 225 23.47 -2.36 -6.48
C TYR A 225 22.61 -3.06 -5.42
N VAL A 226 22.96 -4.29 -5.04
CA VAL A 226 22.18 -5.13 -4.11
C VAL A 226 22.17 -4.50 -2.72
N ASN A 227 23.35 -4.15 -2.19
CA ASN A 227 23.50 -3.46 -0.92
C ASN A 227 22.69 -2.17 -0.89
N GLY A 228 22.76 -1.35 -1.96
CA GLY A 228 21.99 -0.11 -2.05
C GLY A 228 20.47 -0.32 -2.01
N ARG A 229 19.96 -1.39 -2.64
CA ARG A 229 18.52 -1.74 -2.59
C ARG A 229 18.11 -2.27 -1.22
N LEU A 230 18.94 -3.12 -0.62
CA LEU A 230 18.75 -3.65 0.73
C LEU A 230 18.74 -2.54 1.79
N GLN A 231 19.66 -1.58 1.70
CA GLN A 231 19.69 -0.38 2.56
C GLN A 231 18.39 0.42 2.47
N SER A 232 17.78 0.51 1.29
CA SER A 232 16.48 1.17 1.11
C SER A 232 15.30 0.40 1.68
N LEU A 233 15.31 -0.93 1.57
CA LEU A 233 14.32 -1.79 2.22
C LEU A 233 14.44 -1.69 3.75
N LEU A 234 15.68 -1.79 4.26
CA LEU A 234 15.98 -1.61 5.68
C LEU A 234 15.54 -0.24 6.19
N ALA A 235 15.78 0.87 5.48
CA ALA A 235 15.48 2.20 5.99
C ALA A 235 14.04 2.32 6.54
N ARG A 236 13.07 1.79 5.79
CA ARG A 236 11.66 1.77 6.19
C ARG A 236 11.41 0.82 7.36
N TRP A 237 12.05 -0.35 7.35
CA TRP A 237 11.91 -1.33 8.40
C TRP A 237 12.54 -0.84 9.72
N VAL A 238 13.79 -0.36 9.70
CA VAL A 238 14.51 0.22 10.85
C VAL A 238 13.73 1.37 11.45
N TYR A 239 13.23 2.29 10.60
CA TYR A 239 12.39 3.38 11.06
C TYR A 239 11.16 2.89 11.84
N LYS A 240 10.46 1.86 11.34
CA LYS A 240 9.30 1.26 12.03
C LYS A 240 9.73 0.52 13.30
N ALA A 241 10.78 -0.28 13.27
CA ALA A 241 11.30 -0.97 14.45
C ALA A 241 11.63 0.05 15.58
N CYS A 242 12.30 1.15 15.22
CA CYS A 242 12.71 2.18 16.16
C CYS A 242 11.56 3.06 16.68
N THR A 243 10.51 3.29 15.89
CA THR A 243 9.42 4.23 16.26
C THR A 243 8.12 3.56 16.68
N SER A 244 7.91 2.29 16.32
CA SER A 244 6.69 1.54 16.62
C SER A 244 6.94 0.17 17.23
N GLY A 245 8.20 -0.24 17.40
CA GLY A 245 8.58 -1.55 17.92
C GLY A 245 8.45 -2.69 16.91
N GLY A 246 8.05 -2.43 15.66
CA GLY A 246 8.06 -3.43 14.58
C GLY A 246 7.07 -4.60 14.71
N PHE A 247 6.37 -4.75 15.83
CA PHE A 247 5.44 -5.86 16.07
C PHE A 247 4.22 -5.82 15.15
N LYS A 248 3.68 -7.02 14.86
CA LYS A 248 2.45 -7.20 14.09
C LYS A 248 1.23 -7.30 14.99
N LEU A 249 0.08 -6.83 14.51
CA LEU A 249 -1.22 -6.87 15.18
C LEU A 249 -2.20 -7.66 14.31
N PRO A 250 -3.01 -8.57 14.88
CA PRO A 250 -4.06 -9.24 14.14
C PRO A 250 -5.08 -8.21 13.63
N GLY A 251 -5.37 -8.28 12.33
CA GLY A 251 -6.25 -7.41 11.58
C GLY A 251 -7.54 -8.10 11.15
N PHE A 252 -8.63 -7.34 11.12
CA PHE A 252 -9.96 -7.87 10.85
C PHE A 252 -10.81 -6.88 10.04
N ALA A 253 -11.71 -7.41 9.23
CA ALA A 253 -12.87 -6.66 8.78
C ALA A 253 -13.84 -6.48 9.95
N LEU A 254 -14.30 -5.25 10.19
CA LEU A 254 -15.26 -4.95 11.23
C LEU A 254 -16.66 -5.37 10.79
N ALA A 255 -17.23 -6.31 11.54
CA ALA A 255 -18.56 -6.86 11.30
C ALA A 255 -19.48 -6.59 12.49
N ASP A 256 -20.76 -6.82 12.29
CA ASP A 256 -21.78 -6.66 13.34
C ASP A 256 -22.30 -8.01 13.83
N ASP A 257 -23.08 -7.98 14.90
CA ASP A 257 -23.66 -9.16 15.55
C ASP A 257 -25.05 -9.55 15.00
N GLY A 258 -25.44 -9.03 13.83
CA GLY A 258 -26.72 -9.35 13.22
C GLY A 258 -26.84 -10.81 12.75
N PHE A 259 -28.02 -11.40 12.96
CA PHE A 259 -28.40 -12.74 12.51
C PHE A 259 -29.77 -12.75 11.83
N LEU A 260 -29.98 -13.70 10.91
CA LEU A 260 -31.22 -13.88 10.15
C LEU A 260 -31.39 -15.35 9.72
N PHE A 261 -32.47 -16.01 10.14
CA PHE A 261 -32.75 -17.42 9.81
C PHE A 261 -34.25 -17.74 9.85
N VAL A 262 -34.62 -18.96 9.45
CA VAL A 262 -36.00 -19.46 9.54
C VAL A 262 -36.16 -20.39 10.73
N HIS A 263 -37.23 -20.20 11.50
CA HIS A 263 -37.66 -21.13 12.55
C HIS A 263 -39.18 -21.27 12.53
N GLN A 264 -39.67 -22.51 12.48
CA GLN A 264 -41.11 -22.82 12.42
C GLN A 264 -41.86 -22.03 11.34
N GLY A 265 -41.25 -21.92 10.15
CA GLY A 265 -41.82 -21.20 9.00
C GLY A 265 -41.86 -19.67 9.14
N LYS A 266 -41.22 -19.11 10.17
CA LYS A 266 -41.12 -17.66 10.39
C LYS A 266 -39.67 -17.20 10.32
N VAL A 267 -39.49 -16.00 9.79
CA VAL A 267 -38.18 -15.34 9.77
C VAL A 267 -37.88 -14.78 11.16
N VAL A 268 -36.73 -15.15 11.71
CA VAL A 268 -36.20 -14.75 13.00
C VAL A 268 -34.94 -13.93 12.77
N SER A 269 -34.83 -12.78 13.43
CA SER A 269 -33.69 -11.88 13.23
C SER A 269 -33.41 -11.02 14.45
N GLY A 270 -32.16 -10.62 14.62
CA GLY A 270 -31.71 -9.68 15.64
C GLY A 270 -30.40 -9.00 15.26
N SER A 271 -30.06 -7.93 15.96
CA SER A 271 -28.81 -7.16 15.85
C SER A 271 -28.62 -6.38 17.16
N ASP A 272 -27.40 -5.97 17.47
CA ASP A 272 -27.05 -5.20 18.66
C ASP A 272 -27.54 -5.88 19.97
N TRP A 273 -27.29 -7.18 20.07
CA TRP A 273 -27.68 -8.01 21.21
C TRP A 273 -26.50 -8.41 22.09
N ILE A 274 -25.26 -8.36 21.59
CA ILE A 274 -24.08 -8.59 22.43
C ILE A 274 -23.83 -7.38 23.35
N PRO A 275 -23.27 -7.56 24.56
CA PRO A 275 -22.91 -6.43 25.41
C PRO A 275 -21.92 -5.46 24.75
N GLU A 276 -22.11 -4.14 24.92
CA GLU A 276 -21.29 -3.10 24.28
C GLU A 276 -19.78 -3.22 24.59
N ASN A 277 -19.39 -3.82 25.73
CA ASN A 277 -18.00 -4.02 26.11
C ASN A 277 -17.40 -5.36 25.65
N THR A 278 -18.05 -6.05 24.71
CA THR A 278 -17.62 -7.37 24.23
C THR A 278 -17.38 -7.39 22.72
N ALA A 279 -16.64 -8.40 22.27
CA ALA A 279 -16.38 -8.67 20.86
C ALA A 279 -16.45 -10.17 20.57
N LEU A 280 -16.77 -10.54 19.33
CA LEU A 280 -16.54 -11.90 18.81
C LEU A 280 -15.35 -11.87 17.87
N SER A 281 -14.40 -12.78 18.07
CA SER A 281 -13.21 -12.91 17.24
C SER A 281 -12.68 -14.35 17.28
N SER A 282 -11.74 -14.64 16.38
CA SER A 282 -10.93 -15.87 16.40
C SER A 282 -9.77 -15.82 17.40
N LEU A 283 -9.57 -14.69 18.09
CA LEU A 283 -8.45 -14.51 19.02
C LEU A 283 -8.66 -15.34 20.29
N ALA A 284 -7.57 -15.98 20.75
CA ALA A 284 -7.57 -16.70 22.02
C ALA A 284 -7.51 -15.77 23.25
N CYS A 285 -7.19 -14.49 23.06
CA CYS A 285 -7.07 -13.54 24.18
C CYS A 285 -8.46 -13.17 24.73
N LYS A 286 -8.60 -13.12 26.07
CA LYS A 286 -9.86 -12.73 26.73
C LYS A 286 -10.12 -11.22 26.69
N MET A 287 -9.08 -10.41 26.62
CA MET A 287 -9.16 -8.96 26.58
C MET A 287 -8.31 -8.43 25.44
N GLY A 288 -8.74 -7.31 24.86
CA GLY A 288 -7.96 -6.61 23.85
C GLY A 288 -8.38 -5.16 23.69
N LEU A 289 -7.57 -4.40 22.96
CA LEU A 289 -7.90 -3.04 22.53
C LEU A 289 -8.15 -3.04 21.03
N VAL A 290 -9.36 -2.68 20.61
CA VAL A 290 -9.70 -2.50 19.19
C VAL A 290 -9.20 -1.15 18.73
N VAL A 291 -8.45 -1.15 17.64
CA VAL A 291 -7.80 0.03 17.08
C VAL A 291 -8.31 0.23 15.65
N ARG A 292 -8.72 1.46 15.35
CA ARG A 292 -9.06 1.90 14.00
C ARG A 292 -8.22 3.13 13.65
N TYR A 293 -7.69 3.16 12.44
CA TYR A 293 -6.90 4.29 11.95
C TYR A 293 -7.77 5.28 11.16
N PRO A 294 -7.48 6.60 11.24
CA PRO A 294 -6.47 7.23 12.08
C PRO A 294 -6.87 7.25 13.57
N ILE A 295 -5.87 7.09 14.45
CA ILE A 295 -6.04 7.20 15.90
C ILE A 295 -5.99 8.69 16.27
N ARG A 296 -7.05 9.22 16.87
CA ARG A 296 -7.13 10.63 17.23
C ARG A 296 -6.62 10.86 18.65
N MET A 297 -6.96 9.95 19.55
CA MET A 297 -6.64 10.01 20.98
C MET A 297 -6.59 8.62 21.60
N LYS A 298 -6.10 8.52 22.85
CA LYS A 298 -5.95 7.24 23.55
C LYS A 298 -7.29 6.50 23.71
N GLU A 299 -8.38 7.25 23.79
CA GLU A 299 -9.73 6.75 24.00
C GLU A 299 -10.27 5.99 22.78
N ASP A 300 -9.71 6.23 21.59
CA ASP A 300 -10.03 5.48 20.36
C ASP A 300 -9.52 4.02 20.42
N LEU A 301 -8.63 3.71 21.36
CA LEU A 301 -8.26 2.33 21.69
C LEU A 301 -9.39 1.75 22.55
N LEU A 302 -10.31 1.01 21.92
CA LEU A 302 -11.53 0.56 22.57
C LEU A 302 -11.28 -0.72 23.38
N PRO A 303 -11.42 -0.71 24.71
CA PRO A 303 -11.28 -1.92 25.52
C PRO A 303 -12.47 -2.85 25.30
N VAL A 304 -12.19 -4.10 24.91
CA VAL A 304 -13.22 -5.14 24.70
C VAL A 304 -12.83 -6.45 25.36
N ARG A 305 -13.84 -7.18 25.83
CA ARG A 305 -13.72 -8.57 26.26
C ARG A 305 -14.13 -9.50 25.13
N CYS A 306 -13.22 -10.34 24.66
CA CYS A 306 -13.53 -11.33 23.64
C CYS A 306 -14.36 -12.46 24.25
N LEU A 307 -15.52 -12.74 23.67
CA LEU A 307 -16.37 -13.85 24.07
C LEU A 307 -15.81 -15.15 23.48
N SER A 308 -15.87 -16.24 24.25
CA SER A 308 -15.70 -17.60 23.72
C SER A 308 -16.94 -18.04 22.95
N THR A 309 -16.81 -19.09 22.13
CA THR A 309 -17.95 -19.69 21.41
C THR A 309 -19.05 -20.11 22.38
N GLN A 310 -18.69 -20.75 23.50
CA GLN A 310 -19.65 -21.20 24.52
C GLN A 310 -20.41 -20.03 25.16
N GLU A 311 -19.72 -18.95 25.53
CA GLU A 311 -20.38 -17.73 26.04
C GLU A 311 -21.29 -17.09 24.99
N THR A 312 -20.88 -17.10 23.72
CA THR A 312 -21.66 -16.54 22.61
C THR A 312 -22.97 -17.32 22.42
N VAL A 313 -22.89 -18.65 22.40
CA VAL A 313 -24.06 -19.54 22.29
C VAL A 313 -25.00 -19.36 23.48
N ALA A 314 -24.46 -19.27 24.70
CA ALA A 314 -25.26 -19.04 25.90
C ALA A 314 -25.99 -17.68 25.86
N LEU A 315 -25.28 -16.61 25.48
CA LEU A 315 -25.87 -15.27 25.35
C LEU A 315 -26.93 -15.22 24.25
N LEU A 316 -26.68 -15.82 23.09
CA LEU A 316 -27.66 -15.86 22.00
C LEU A 316 -28.89 -16.67 22.38
N SER A 317 -28.71 -17.82 23.03
CA SER A 317 -29.82 -18.65 23.54
C SER A 317 -30.70 -17.85 24.51
N GLN A 318 -30.07 -17.11 25.44
CA GLN A 318 -30.79 -16.24 26.37
C GLN A 318 -31.52 -15.09 25.66
N HIS A 319 -30.87 -14.46 24.67
CA HIS A 319 -31.48 -13.39 23.87
C HIS A 319 -32.72 -13.90 23.10
N LEU A 320 -32.63 -15.07 22.48
CA LEU A 320 -33.73 -15.72 21.76
C LEU A 320 -34.87 -16.16 22.70
N ALA A 321 -34.56 -16.58 23.93
CA ALA A 321 -35.57 -16.93 24.93
C ALA A 321 -36.31 -15.70 25.49
N ASN A 322 -35.61 -14.57 25.64
CA ASN A 322 -36.16 -13.34 26.22
C ASN A 322 -36.92 -12.46 25.21
N SER A 323 -36.59 -12.56 23.93
CA SER A 323 -37.35 -11.87 22.88
C SER A 323 -38.76 -12.48 22.85
N ARG A 324 -39.80 -11.67 22.59
CA ARG A 324 -41.22 -12.08 22.51
C ARG A 324 -41.53 -13.14 21.43
N MET A 325 -40.50 -13.76 20.88
CA MET A 325 -40.49 -14.88 19.96
C MET A 325 -40.75 -16.17 20.75
N GLN A 326 -41.97 -16.30 21.30
CA GLN A 326 -42.47 -17.55 21.89
C GLN A 326 -42.67 -18.60 20.78
N LEU A 327 -41.57 -19.12 20.25
CA LEU A 327 -41.54 -20.19 19.26
C LEU A 327 -41.01 -21.49 19.89
N GLY A 328 -41.52 -21.84 21.07
CA GLY A 328 -41.18 -23.10 21.75
C GLY A 328 -39.70 -23.21 22.20
N ALA A 329 -39.30 -24.41 22.62
CA ALA A 329 -37.94 -24.69 23.06
C ALA A 329 -36.97 -24.69 21.85
N TRP A 330 -35.96 -23.82 21.89
CA TRP A 330 -34.91 -23.74 20.87
C TRP A 330 -34.04 -24.99 20.88
N GLN A 331 -33.74 -25.54 19.71
CA GLN A 331 -32.77 -26.63 19.59
C GLN A 331 -31.35 -26.06 19.73
N ALA A 332 -30.58 -26.56 20.70
CA ALA A 332 -29.23 -26.08 20.98
C ALA A 332 -28.31 -26.11 19.74
N GLY A 333 -28.44 -27.12 18.87
CA GLY A 333 -27.67 -27.22 17.63
C GLY A 333 -27.88 -26.03 16.69
N LYS A 334 -29.12 -25.56 16.53
CA LYS A 334 -29.42 -24.44 15.62
C LYS A 334 -28.77 -23.13 16.07
N VAL A 335 -28.63 -22.91 17.38
CA VAL A 335 -27.95 -21.72 17.92
C VAL A 335 -26.45 -21.79 17.63
N VAL A 336 -25.85 -22.98 17.72
CA VAL A 336 -24.45 -23.20 17.35
C VAL A 336 -24.23 -22.89 15.87
N ASP A 337 -25.09 -23.41 14.99
CA ASP A 337 -25.01 -23.17 13.54
C ASP A 337 -25.04 -21.66 13.24
N ILE A 338 -25.94 -20.89 13.86
CA ILE A 338 -26.01 -19.43 13.67
C ILE A 338 -24.72 -18.75 14.12
N VAL A 339 -24.14 -19.18 15.24
CA VAL A 339 -22.90 -18.62 15.77
C VAL A 339 -21.75 -18.86 14.79
N GLU A 340 -21.63 -20.06 14.24
CA GLU A 340 -20.55 -20.42 13.33
C GLU A 340 -20.74 -19.81 11.94
N GLU A 341 -21.96 -19.88 11.38
CA GLU A 341 -22.23 -19.49 9.99
C GLU A 341 -22.46 -17.99 9.78
N GLN A 342 -22.88 -17.24 10.82
CA GLN A 342 -23.26 -15.82 10.66
C GLN A 342 -22.55 -14.87 11.62
N LEU A 343 -22.03 -15.33 12.76
CA LEU A 343 -21.49 -14.45 13.81
C LEU A 343 -19.98 -14.57 13.99
N ARG A 344 -19.38 -15.73 13.68
CA ARG A 344 -17.92 -15.97 13.80
C ARG A 344 -17.28 -16.20 12.44
N LEU A 345 -17.59 -15.30 11.51
CA LEU A 345 -17.05 -15.32 10.15
C LEU A 345 -15.52 -15.15 10.18
N GLU A 346 -14.82 -15.87 9.32
CA GLU A 346 -13.37 -15.86 9.30
C GLU A 346 -12.84 -14.50 8.84
N GLY A 347 -11.76 -14.02 9.48
CA GLY A 347 -11.20 -12.69 9.22
C GLY A 347 -12.04 -11.51 9.74
N THR A 348 -13.01 -11.74 10.63
CA THR A 348 -13.86 -10.68 11.19
C THR A 348 -13.66 -10.43 12.68
N LEU A 349 -13.90 -9.18 13.08
CA LEU A 349 -14.10 -8.77 14.47
C LEU A 349 -15.54 -8.26 14.57
N VAL A 350 -16.37 -8.91 15.37
CA VAL A 350 -17.76 -8.50 15.57
C VAL A 350 -17.89 -7.59 16.78
N LEU A 351 -18.47 -6.41 16.58
CA LEU A 351 -18.79 -5.45 17.63
C LEU A 351 -20.26 -5.04 17.59
N HIS A 352 -20.78 -4.60 18.73
CA HIS A 352 -22.03 -3.84 18.81
C HIS A 352 -21.87 -2.49 18.10
N SER A 353 -22.90 -2.02 17.38
CA SER A 353 -22.83 -0.79 16.56
C SER A 353 -22.38 0.45 17.34
N ARG A 354 -22.93 0.67 18.54
CA ARG A 354 -22.52 1.74 19.46
C ARG A 354 -21.04 1.70 19.78
N THR A 355 -20.47 0.53 20.00
CA THR A 355 -19.04 0.36 20.29
C THR A 355 -18.21 0.73 19.07
N ALA A 356 -18.56 0.23 17.89
CA ALA A 356 -17.91 0.61 16.64
C ALA A 356 -17.96 2.14 16.42
N SER A 357 -19.10 2.78 16.69
CA SER A 357 -19.27 4.22 16.47
C SER A 357 -18.36 5.10 17.35
N ARG A 358 -17.89 4.61 18.51
CA ARG A 358 -17.04 5.38 19.44
C ARG A 358 -15.67 5.75 18.86
N ASN A 359 -15.10 4.91 17.99
CA ASN A 359 -13.91 5.25 17.20
C ASN A 359 -14.28 5.55 15.72
N GLY A 360 -15.55 5.94 15.50
CA GLY A 360 -16.11 6.37 14.23
C GLY A 360 -16.32 5.26 13.20
N GLY A 361 -16.28 3.99 13.62
CA GLY A 361 -16.45 2.82 12.76
C GLY A 361 -17.89 2.58 12.33
N ASP A 362 -18.05 1.99 11.15
CA ASP A 362 -19.30 1.42 10.64
C ASP A 362 -19.03 0.02 10.02
N PHE A 363 -20.05 -0.63 9.49
CA PHE A 363 -19.93 -1.98 8.93
C PHE A 363 -19.86 -1.99 7.39
N ASP A 364 -19.37 -0.91 6.77
CA ASP A 364 -19.15 -0.81 5.32
C ASP A 364 -17.84 -1.47 4.83
N PHE A 365 -17.26 -2.30 5.70
CA PHE A 365 -15.98 -3.02 5.61
C PHE A 365 -14.79 -2.21 6.14
N ASP A 366 -15.01 -1.46 7.22
CA ASP A 366 -13.92 -0.85 7.98
C ASP A 366 -12.93 -1.91 8.47
N CYS A 367 -11.63 -1.65 8.38
CA CYS A 367 -10.61 -2.53 8.93
C CYS A 367 -10.16 -2.05 10.32
N VAL A 368 -9.99 -3.00 11.23
CA VAL A 368 -9.52 -2.78 12.60
C VAL A 368 -8.40 -3.74 12.94
N CYS A 369 -7.61 -3.42 13.95
CA CYS A 369 -6.64 -4.34 14.53
C CYS A 369 -6.79 -4.43 16.05
N VAL A 370 -6.24 -5.48 16.64
CA VAL A 370 -6.40 -5.74 18.09
C VAL A 370 -5.04 -5.80 18.78
N ILE A 371 -4.86 -5.03 19.85
CA ILE A 371 -3.78 -5.23 20.82
C ILE A 371 -4.22 -6.32 21.80
N GLU A 372 -3.56 -7.47 21.75
CA GLU A 372 -3.93 -8.65 22.54
C GLU A 372 -3.35 -8.60 23.94
N SER A 373 -4.16 -8.90 24.97
CA SER A 373 -3.69 -8.92 26.36
C SER A 373 -2.68 -10.03 26.65
N THR A 374 -2.60 -11.05 25.80
CA THR A 374 -1.63 -12.15 25.90
C THR A 374 -0.21 -11.69 25.56
N ARG A 375 -0.08 -10.68 24.68
CA ARG A 375 1.21 -10.14 24.23
C ARG A 375 1.56 -8.82 24.90
N PHE A 376 0.56 -7.98 25.15
CA PHE A 376 0.72 -6.65 25.75
C PHE A 376 -0.19 -6.46 26.99
N PRO A 377 -0.08 -7.32 28.02
CA PRO A 377 -0.97 -7.28 29.18
C PRO A 377 -0.99 -5.93 29.90
N ARG A 378 0.15 -5.24 30.01
CA ARG A 378 0.26 -3.93 30.71
C ARG A 378 -0.43 -2.84 29.92
N TRP A 379 -0.25 -2.81 28.60
CA TRP A 379 -0.93 -1.84 27.75
C TRP A 379 -2.44 -2.01 27.82
N VAL A 380 -2.93 -3.25 27.61
CA VAL A 380 -4.37 -3.53 27.66
C VAL A 380 -4.93 -3.14 29.03
N LYS A 381 -4.29 -3.59 30.11
CA LYS A 381 -4.70 -3.26 31.49
C LYS A 381 -4.78 -1.75 31.72
N SER A 382 -3.78 -0.99 31.31
CA SER A 382 -3.75 0.47 31.47
C SER A 382 -4.97 1.16 30.85
N ARG A 383 -5.47 0.67 29.71
CA ARG A 383 -6.64 1.27 29.05
C ARG A 383 -7.96 0.83 29.68
N PHE A 384 -8.03 -0.39 30.24
CA PHE A 384 -9.19 -0.86 31.01
C PHE A 384 -9.35 -0.13 32.35
N GLU A 385 -8.24 0.24 32.99
CA GLU A 385 -8.23 0.97 34.26
C GLU A 385 -8.41 2.48 34.09
N ASP A 386 -8.34 2.99 32.86
CA ASP A 386 -8.48 4.40 32.56
C ASP A 386 -9.96 4.84 32.67
N PRO A 387 -10.32 5.70 33.65
CA PRO A 387 -11.67 6.23 33.77
C PRO A 387 -11.92 7.20 32.62
N ALA A 388 -12.32 6.66 31.47
CA ALA A 388 -12.37 7.40 30.22
C ALA A 388 -13.21 8.67 30.32
N LYS A 389 -12.68 9.78 29.78
CA LYS A 389 -13.54 10.83 29.24
C LYS A 389 -14.30 10.23 28.05
N PRO A 390 -15.58 10.60 27.81
CA PRO A 390 -16.31 10.08 26.67
C PRO A 390 -15.53 10.37 25.37
N ALA A 391 -15.41 9.35 24.52
CA ALA A 391 -14.84 9.51 23.19
C ALA A 391 -15.61 10.63 22.48
N GLN A 392 -14.91 11.49 21.73
CA GLN A 392 -15.60 12.56 21.01
C GLN A 392 -16.48 11.92 19.92
N GLU A 393 -17.80 11.93 20.16
CA GLU A 393 -18.77 11.43 19.21
C GLU A 393 -18.74 12.27 17.94
N LYS A 394 -18.73 11.59 16.80
CA LYS A 394 -18.76 12.24 15.50
C LYS A 394 -20.08 13.00 15.34
N LYS A 395 -20.02 14.33 15.22
CA LYS A 395 -21.20 15.14 14.87
C LYS A 395 -21.63 14.79 13.45
N LYS A 396 -22.88 14.33 13.27
CA LYS A 396 -23.47 14.11 11.93
C LYS A 396 -23.74 15.45 11.24
N LEU A 397 -22.78 15.93 10.45
CA LEU A 397 -22.92 17.15 9.67
C LEU A 397 -23.72 16.91 8.38
N THR A 398 -24.38 17.95 7.87
CA THR A 398 -25.07 17.89 6.57
C THR A 398 -24.05 17.74 5.44
N LYS A 399 -24.37 16.90 4.44
CA LYS A 399 -23.48 16.68 3.29
C LYS A 399 -23.47 17.91 2.39
N LYS A 400 -22.29 18.31 1.91
CA LYS A 400 -22.15 19.39 0.94
C LYS A 400 -22.78 18.98 -0.39
N LYS A 401 -23.69 19.82 -0.92
CA LYS A 401 -24.23 19.67 -2.27
C LYS A 401 -23.39 20.51 -3.23
N SER A 402 -22.95 19.91 -4.33
CA SER A 402 -22.24 20.60 -5.41
C SER A 402 -22.91 20.26 -6.74
N PRO A 403 -23.13 21.23 -7.64
CA PRO A 403 -23.56 20.97 -9.01
C PRO A 403 -22.59 20.05 -9.74
N TRP A 404 -23.09 19.27 -10.71
CA TRP A 404 -22.28 18.26 -11.40
C TRP A 404 -21.17 18.88 -12.28
N TRP A 405 -21.37 20.09 -12.80
CA TRP A 405 -20.36 20.80 -13.60
C TRP A 405 -19.17 21.34 -12.79
N ASN A 406 -19.23 21.34 -11.45
CA ASN A 406 -18.08 21.68 -10.59
C ASN A 406 -17.13 20.49 -10.39
N LEU A 407 -17.23 19.45 -11.21
CA LEU A 407 -16.43 18.23 -11.11
C LEU A 407 -14.92 18.49 -11.03
N PRO A 408 -14.32 19.35 -11.89
CA PRO A 408 -12.88 19.62 -11.83
C PRO A 408 -12.45 20.28 -10.51
N GLN A 409 -13.25 21.21 -10.00
CA GLN A 409 -12.96 21.90 -8.74
C GLN A 409 -13.04 20.93 -7.54
N VAL A 410 -14.07 20.09 -7.49
CA VAL A 410 -14.22 19.06 -6.44
C VAL A 410 -13.07 18.04 -6.51
N ALA A 411 -12.66 17.65 -7.72
CA ALA A 411 -11.50 16.78 -7.92
C ALA A 411 -10.20 17.45 -7.42
N MET A 412 -9.99 18.74 -7.70
CA MET A 412 -8.85 19.49 -7.18
C MET A 412 -8.85 19.59 -5.65
N SER A 413 -10.02 19.84 -5.03
CA SER A 413 -10.15 19.84 -3.56
C SER A 413 -9.89 18.46 -2.93
N ALA A 414 -10.08 17.37 -3.67
CA ALA A 414 -9.80 16.02 -3.18
C ALA A 414 -8.31 15.65 -3.19
N ARG A 415 -7.45 16.40 -3.91
CA ARG A 415 -6.01 16.10 -4.05
C ARG A 415 -5.17 16.45 -2.81
N GLY A 416 -5.69 17.23 -1.86
CA GLY A 416 -4.93 17.67 -0.68
C GLY A 416 -5.78 17.69 0.58
N ASN A 417 -5.27 17.13 1.67
CA ASN A 417 -5.84 17.28 2.99
C ASN A 417 -4.74 17.56 4.03
N GLN A 418 -5.15 18.09 5.19
CA GLN A 418 -4.23 18.38 6.29
C GLN A 418 -4.11 17.21 7.29
N ILE A 419 -4.74 16.06 7.02
CA ILE A 419 -4.84 14.93 7.95
C ILE A 419 -3.44 14.52 8.44
N GLY A 420 -2.52 14.22 7.53
CA GLY A 420 -1.17 13.81 7.90
C GLY A 420 -0.40 14.88 8.69
N SER A 421 -0.54 16.16 8.32
CA SER A 421 0.14 17.24 9.05
C SER A 421 -0.45 17.48 10.44
N ILE A 422 -1.75 17.27 10.63
CA ILE A 422 -2.41 17.42 11.94
C ILE A 422 -2.05 16.22 12.81
N THR A 423 -2.05 15.00 12.26
CA THR A 423 -1.60 13.78 12.98
C THR A 423 -0.15 13.91 13.46
N ASP A 424 0.77 14.37 12.60
CA ASP A 424 2.17 14.60 12.99
C ASP A 424 2.29 15.67 14.10
N LEU A 425 1.42 16.69 14.08
CA LEU A 425 1.40 17.73 15.12
C LEU A 425 0.83 17.19 16.44
N ILE A 426 -0.24 16.39 16.42
CA ILE A 426 -0.76 15.66 17.59
C ILE A 426 0.36 14.83 18.21
N THR A 427 1.09 14.08 17.40
CA THR A 427 2.20 13.25 17.90
C THR A 427 3.33 14.10 18.47
N SER A 428 3.66 15.24 17.86
CA SER A 428 4.63 16.19 18.39
C SER A 428 4.18 16.80 19.73
N CYS A 429 2.89 17.12 19.89
CA CYS A 429 2.33 17.58 21.16
C CYS A 429 2.51 16.54 22.27
N LEU A 430 2.23 15.27 21.97
CA LEU A 430 2.43 14.17 22.92
C LEU A 430 3.91 13.99 23.27
N ALA A 431 4.81 14.02 22.26
CA ALA A 431 6.25 13.97 22.47
C ALA A 431 6.76 15.13 23.36
N ALA A 432 6.20 16.33 23.21
CA ALA A 432 6.53 17.50 24.03
C ALA A 432 5.85 17.53 25.41
N GLY A 433 5.09 16.49 25.78
CA GLY A 433 4.37 16.46 27.07
C GLY A 433 3.20 17.44 27.16
N LYS A 434 2.58 17.78 26.02
CA LYS A 434 1.45 18.70 25.89
C LYS A 434 0.18 17.99 25.39
N PRO A 435 -0.39 17.04 26.16
CA PRO A 435 -1.58 16.31 25.74
C PRO A 435 -2.79 17.23 25.58
N ASP A 436 -2.88 18.32 26.35
CA ASP A 436 -3.90 19.36 26.22
C ASP A 436 -3.95 19.97 24.79
N LEU A 437 -2.79 20.26 24.22
CA LEU A 437 -2.69 20.75 22.83
C LEU A 437 -2.99 19.66 21.80
N ALA A 438 -2.60 18.41 22.10
CA ALA A 438 -2.96 17.26 21.26
C ALA A 438 -4.49 17.08 21.20
N TYR A 439 -5.18 17.23 22.34
CA TYR A 439 -6.63 17.16 22.43
C TYR A 439 -7.33 18.28 21.65
N ALA A 440 -6.79 19.50 21.68
CA ALA A 440 -7.33 20.60 20.88
C ALA A 440 -7.27 20.32 19.36
N LEU A 441 -6.30 19.52 18.90
CA LEU A 441 -6.16 19.14 17.49
C LEU A 441 -7.06 17.98 17.05
N VAL A 442 -7.71 17.28 17.98
CA VAL A 442 -8.64 16.18 17.64
C VAL A 442 -9.81 16.69 16.81
N GLU A 443 -10.36 17.86 17.16
CA GLU A 443 -11.45 18.49 16.41
C GLU A 443 -11.00 18.87 15.00
N GLU A 444 -9.77 19.38 14.87
CA GLU A 444 -9.18 19.78 13.59
C GLU A 444 -8.92 18.57 12.68
N LEU A 445 -8.46 17.46 13.27
CA LEU A 445 -8.29 16.20 12.55
C LEU A 445 -9.65 15.66 12.06
N GLN A 446 -10.69 15.74 12.89
CA GLN A 446 -12.05 15.35 12.52
C GLN A 446 -12.60 16.24 11.40
N ALA A 447 -12.40 17.55 11.48
CA ALA A 447 -12.77 18.50 10.42
C ALA A 447 -12.05 18.19 9.10
N ALA A 448 -10.76 17.82 9.14
CA ALA A 448 -10.02 17.39 7.96
C ALA A 448 -10.56 16.10 7.34
N LEU A 449 -10.92 15.11 8.17
CA LEU A 449 -11.52 13.83 7.73
C LEU A 449 -12.88 14.05 7.06
N ASP A 450 -13.68 14.98 7.58
CA ASP A 450 -15.02 15.26 7.09
C ASP A 450 -15.06 16.27 5.93
N GLY A 451 -13.95 16.92 5.59
CA GLY A 451 -13.93 18.06 4.65
C GLY A 451 -14.49 17.75 3.26
N LEU A 452 -14.17 16.59 2.68
CA LEU A 452 -14.70 16.22 1.36
C LEU A 452 -16.20 15.90 1.37
N LYS A 453 -16.71 15.30 2.47
CA LYS A 453 -18.11 14.85 2.59
C LYS A 453 -19.02 15.99 3.07
N HIS A 454 -18.54 16.81 3.98
CA HIS A 454 -19.32 17.77 4.76
C HIS A 454 -18.90 19.23 4.53
N GLY A 455 -17.80 19.47 3.81
CA GLY A 455 -17.29 20.83 3.57
C GLY A 455 -16.70 21.50 4.81
N THR A 456 -16.32 20.71 5.81
CA THR A 456 -15.59 21.20 6.98
C THR A 456 -14.17 21.55 6.62
N GLU A 457 -13.62 22.55 7.29
CA GLU A 457 -12.23 22.96 7.14
C GLU A 457 -11.61 23.07 8.54
N PRO A 458 -10.38 22.55 8.74
CA PRO A 458 -9.65 22.80 9.97
C PRO A 458 -9.38 24.29 10.17
N ASP A 459 -9.41 24.77 11.41
CA ASP A 459 -9.05 26.14 11.77
C ASP A 459 -7.52 26.34 11.67
N PRO A 460 -7.04 27.11 10.66
CA PRO A 460 -5.62 27.34 10.48
C PRO A 460 -4.99 28.14 11.64
N LYS A 461 -5.77 28.93 12.39
CA LYS A 461 -5.29 29.71 13.53
C LYS A 461 -4.97 28.81 14.71
N VAL A 462 -5.82 27.83 15.01
CA VAL A 462 -5.59 26.83 16.06
C VAL A 462 -4.32 26.04 15.75
N ILE A 463 -4.23 25.49 14.53
CA ILE A 463 -3.08 24.70 14.09
C ILE A 463 -1.78 25.52 14.15
N ALA A 464 -1.81 26.76 13.63
CA ALA A 464 -0.63 27.64 13.64
C ALA A 464 -0.25 28.08 15.07
N GLY A 465 -1.23 28.30 15.94
CA GLY A 465 -1.01 28.65 17.35
C GLY A 465 -0.34 27.54 18.14
N ILE A 466 -0.76 26.29 17.93
CA ILE A 466 -0.17 25.11 18.57
C ILE A 466 1.24 24.83 18.02
N ARG A 467 1.42 24.95 16.70
CA ARG A 467 2.74 24.74 16.07
C ARG A 467 3.83 25.70 16.56
N LYS A 468 3.47 26.88 17.05
CA LYS A 468 4.41 27.82 17.67
C LYS A 468 4.85 27.41 19.08
N GLN A 469 4.05 26.59 19.76
CA GLN A 469 4.28 26.19 21.15
C GLN A 469 4.99 24.83 21.26
N VAL A 470 4.96 24.03 20.20
CA VAL A 470 5.40 22.65 20.21
C VAL A 470 6.45 22.42 19.12
N PRO A 471 7.70 22.04 19.48
CA PRO A 471 8.69 21.66 18.50
C PRO A 471 8.25 20.38 17.80
N ARG A 472 8.65 20.23 16.54
CA ARG A 472 8.39 18.98 15.80
C ARG A 472 9.25 17.86 16.40
N ALA A 473 8.66 16.69 16.61
CA ALA A 473 9.42 15.53 17.06
C ALA A 473 10.51 15.15 16.02
N PRO A 474 11.81 15.04 16.39
CA PRO A 474 12.91 14.88 15.43
C PRO A 474 12.77 13.65 14.53
N TRP A 475 12.27 12.54 15.09
CA TRP A 475 12.12 11.28 14.38
C TRP A 475 11.03 11.32 13.28
N LEU A 476 10.10 12.29 13.28
CA LEU A 476 9.10 12.40 12.20
C LEU A 476 9.73 12.76 10.84
N GLU A 477 10.89 13.40 10.85
CA GLU A 477 11.59 13.79 9.62
C GLU A 477 12.27 12.60 8.94
N LEU A 478 12.58 11.56 9.73
CA LEU A 478 13.28 10.36 9.28
C LEU A 478 12.42 9.43 8.42
N LYS A 479 11.09 9.62 8.38
CA LYS A 479 10.15 8.82 7.57
C LYS A 479 10.51 8.80 6.08
N LYS A 480 11.21 9.83 5.59
CA LYS A 480 11.59 10.00 4.17
C LYS A 480 13.00 9.52 3.86
N VAL A 481 13.75 9.10 4.87
CA VAL A 481 15.13 8.65 4.69
C VAL A 481 15.15 7.40 3.79
N LYS A 482 16.04 7.41 2.79
CA LYS A 482 16.07 6.41 1.71
C LYS A 482 17.06 5.26 1.98
N LYS A 483 17.90 5.35 3.00
CA LYS A 483 18.87 4.31 3.39
C LYS A 483 18.96 4.20 4.91
N ALA A 484 19.13 2.99 5.43
CA ALA A 484 19.25 2.80 6.88
C ALA A 484 20.51 3.48 7.46
N SER A 485 21.62 3.49 6.70
CA SER A 485 22.86 4.21 7.06
C SER A 485 22.66 5.71 7.30
N ASP A 486 21.64 6.32 6.67
CA ASP A 486 21.37 7.76 6.78
C ASP A 486 20.48 8.07 8.00
N LEU A 487 20.00 7.05 8.73
CA LEU A 487 19.27 7.23 9.98
C LEU A 487 20.25 7.51 11.13
N PRO A 488 20.11 8.63 11.86
CA PRO A 488 21.05 8.99 12.92
C PRO A 488 21.05 7.95 14.04
N LEU A 489 22.21 7.61 14.59
CA LEU A 489 22.33 6.65 15.70
C LEU A 489 21.64 7.14 16.98
N HIS A 490 21.58 8.47 17.16
CA HIS A 490 21.01 9.11 18.32
C HIS A 490 20.22 10.36 17.92
N LEU A 491 19.14 10.63 18.64
CA LEU A 491 18.32 11.83 18.53
C LEU A 491 18.28 12.55 19.87
N GLU A 492 18.46 13.87 19.83
CA GLU A 492 18.22 14.75 20.98
C GLU A 492 16.71 14.87 21.21
N VAL A 493 16.20 14.24 22.28
CA VAL A 493 14.76 14.14 22.57
C VAL A 493 14.49 14.44 24.04
N SER A 494 13.30 14.95 24.35
CA SER A 494 12.90 15.20 25.73
C SER A 494 12.50 13.91 26.46
N GLU A 495 12.50 13.94 27.80
CA GLU A 495 12.02 12.83 28.63
C GLU A 495 10.54 12.47 28.40
N THR A 496 9.76 13.39 27.84
CA THR A 496 8.36 13.13 27.49
C THR A 496 8.21 12.44 26.13
N ASP A 497 9.24 12.43 25.28
CA ASP A 497 9.21 11.82 23.95
C ASP A 497 9.49 10.32 24.01
N LYS A 498 8.46 9.56 24.39
CA LYS A 498 8.51 8.09 24.48
C LYS A 498 9.00 7.43 23.20
N VAL A 499 8.55 7.91 22.04
CA VAL A 499 8.90 7.34 20.73
C VAL A 499 10.35 7.65 20.39
N GLY A 500 10.81 8.89 20.65
CA GLY A 500 12.21 9.27 20.50
C GLY A 500 13.15 8.46 21.39
N ARG A 501 12.76 8.20 22.65
CA ARG A 501 13.54 7.33 23.54
C ARG A 501 13.58 5.89 23.06
N LEU A 502 12.44 5.33 22.64
CA LEU A 502 12.41 4.01 22.00
C LEU A 502 13.34 3.95 20.79
N TYR A 503 13.33 4.99 19.96
CA TYR A 503 14.23 5.10 18.81
C TYR A 503 15.68 4.99 19.24
N ASN A 504 16.12 5.79 20.22
CA ASN A 504 17.50 5.77 20.70
C ASN A 504 17.90 4.42 21.31
N MET A 505 16.96 3.69 21.92
CA MET A 505 17.21 2.37 22.49
C MET A 505 17.31 1.27 21.43
N VAL A 506 16.51 1.33 20.36
CA VAL A 506 16.48 0.29 19.32
C VAL A 506 17.53 0.56 18.24
N ARG A 507 17.71 1.82 17.83
CA ARG A 507 18.59 2.20 16.72
C ARG A 507 20.04 1.78 16.93
N LYS A 508 20.53 1.80 18.17
CA LYS A 508 21.88 1.36 18.53
C LYS A 508 22.09 -0.16 18.35
N GLU A 509 21.02 -0.95 18.41
CA GLU A 509 21.05 -2.41 18.25
C GLU A 509 20.94 -2.82 16.78
N VAL A 510 20.44 -1.90 15.95
CA VAL A 510 20.38 -2.02 14.50
C VAL A 510 21.59 -1.29 13.91
N GLU A 511 22.79 -1.85 14.07
CA GLU A 511 24.00 -1.31 13.43
C GLU A 511 23.88 -1.33 11.89
N ASP A 512 24.89 -0.88 11.15
CA ASP A 512 24.97 -1.02 9.69
C ASP A 512 25.06 -2.51 9.29
N LEU A 513 23.93 -3.21 9.38
CA LEU A 513 23.72 -4.66 9.18
C LEU A 513 24.37 -5.23 7.92
N PHE A 514 24.53 -4.40 6.88
CA PHE A 514 25.08 -4.81 5.60
C PHE A 514 26.48 -4.25 5.30
N GLY A 515 27.08 -3.52 6.25
CA GLY A 515 28.38 -2.89 6.10
C GLY A 515 28.50 -2.01 4.85
N GLU A 516 29.74 -1.64 4.50
CA GLU A 516 30.03 -0.95 3.26
C GLU A 516 29.97 -1.88 2.05
N SER A 517 29.48 -1.35 0.91
CA SER A 517 29.50 -2.06 -0.36
C SER A 517 30.94 -2.28 -0.85
N ALA A 518 31.23 -3.47 -1.37
CA ALA A 518 32.53 -3.76 -1.98
C ALA A 518 32.68 -3.04 -3.34
N PRO A 519 33.91 -2.72 -3.79
CA PRO A 519 34.16 -2.17 -5.11
C PRO A 519 33.59 -3.06 -6.21
N LEU A 520 32.95 -2.46 -7.22
CA LEU A 520 32.32 -3.19 -8.33
C LEU A 520 33.30 -4.07 -9.10
N ALA A 521 34.58 -3.69 -9.13
CA ALA A 521 35.66 -4.47 -9.75
C ALA A 521 35.84 -5.87 -9.13
N HIS A 522 35.44 -6.09 -7.87
CA HIS A 522 35.50 -7.42 -7.23
C HIS A 522 34.53 -8.42 -7.86
N PHE A 523 33.52 -7.92 -8.57
CA PHE A 523 32.45 -8.71 -9.18
C PHE A 523 32.65 -8.94 -10.69
N LYS A 524 33.81 -8.56 -11.24
CA LYS A 524 34.11 -8.70 -12.69
C LYS A 524 34.01 -10.13 -13.23
N GLY A 525 34.14 -11.13 -12.35
CA GLY A 525 34.11 -12.55 -12.69
C GLY A 525 32.75 -13.23 -12.46
N LEU A 526 31.69 -12.48 -12.16
CA LEU A 526 30.35 -13.04 -11.91
C LEU A 526 29.80 -13.81 -13.12
N ILE A 527 30.08 -13.33 -14.33
CA ILE A 527 29.75 -14.01 -15.59
C ILE A 527 31.08 -14.20 -16.31
N SER A 528 31.44 -15.45 -16.63
CA SER A 528 32.73 -15.79 -17.23
C SER A 528 32.63 -17.04 -18.10
N GLY A 529 33.52 -17.19 -19.07
CA GLY A 529 33.57 -18.38 -19.94
C GLY A 529 32.71 -18.30 -21.19
N ASN A 530 31.94 -17.21 -21.36
CA ASN A 530 31.11 -16.98 -22.54
C ASN A 530 31.89 -16.13 -23.57
N PRO A 531 32.12 -16.63 -24.79
CA PRO A 531 32.76 -15.84 -25.83
C PRO A 531 31.85 -14.69 -26.27
N PHE A 532 32.41 -13.50 -26.47
CA PHE A 532 31.71 -12.37 -27.05
C PHE A 532 32.58 -11.68 -28.09
N SER A 533 31.93 -11.13 -29.13
CA SER A 533 32.62 -10.47 -30.22
C SER A 533 32.98 -9.02 -29.87
N ARG A 534 33.85 -8.42 -30.68
CA ARG A 534 34.22 -7.01 -30.53
C ARG A 534 33.00 -6.09 -30.70
N GLU A 535 32.12 -6.43 -31.64
CA GLU A 535 30.89 -5.67 -31.92
C GLU A 535 29.95 -5.69 -30.70
N MET A 536 29.82 -6.84 -30.03
CA MET A 536 29.02 -6.95 -28.80
C MET A 536 29.56 -6.02 -27.71
N PHE A 537 30.89 -6.00 -27.53
CA PHE A 537 31.53 -5.13 -26.56
C PHE A 537 31.35 -3.64 -26.88
N GLU A 538 31.56 -3.24 -28.14
CA GLU A 538 31.39 -1.85 -28.59
C GLU A 538 29.94 -1.37 -28.41
N GLU A 539 28.95 -2.21 -28.71
CA GLU A 539 27.54 -1.89 -28.50
C GLU A 539 27.18 -1.77 -27.01
N CYS A 540 27.61 -2.73 -26.16
CA CYS A 540 27.42 -2.62 -24.71
C CYS A 540 28.07 -1.35 -24.14
N GLN A 541 29.22 -0.94 -24.69
CA GLN A 541 29.92 0.26 -24.24
C GLN A 541 29.13 1.53 -24.57
N LEU A 542 28.53 1.59 -25.76
CA LEU A 542 27.63 2.66 -26.16
C LEU A 542 26.42 2.75 -25.23
N VAL A 543 25.70 1.65 -25.03
CA VAL A 543 24.51 1.62 -24.18
C VAL A 543 24.84 2.01 -22.74
N ASN A 544 25.93 1.49 -22.18
CA ASN A 544 26.38 1.87 -20.84
C ASN A 544 26.76 3.36 -20.75
N LYS A 545 27.32 3.94 -21.82
CA LYS A 545 27.64 5.37 -21.87
C LYS A 545 26.37 6.24 -21.92
N CYS A 546 25.38 5.85 -22.72
CA CYS A 546 24.08 6.54 -22.80
C CYS A 546 23.34 6.45 -21.46
N TRP A 547 23.23 5.24 -20.89
CA TRP A 547 22.65 5.00 -19.57
C TRP A 547 23.32 5.85 -18.50
N GLY A 548 24.65 5.81 -18.42
CA GLY A 548 25.42 6.56 -17.43
C GLY A 548 25.27 8.08 -17.56
N ALA A 549 25.12 8.61 -18.77
CA ALA A 549 24.87 10.03 -18.99
C ALA A 549 23.46 10.43 -18.52
N ALA A 550 22.44 9.66 -18.91
CA ALA A 550 21.05 9.91 -18.52
C ALA A 550 20.86 9.83 -16.99
N VAL A 551 21.36 8.77 -16.35
CA VAL A 551 21.29 8.62 -14.88
C VAL A 551 21.99 9.78 -14.18
N THR A 552 23.18 10.17 -14.64
CA THR A 552 23.92 11.31 -14.05
C THR A 552 23.13 12.61 -14.14
N ALA A 553 22.52 12.91 -15.30
CA ALA A 553 21.74 14.14 -15.48
C ALA A 553 20.52 14.20 -14.54
N ILE A 554 19.82 13.08 -14.35
CA ILE A 554 18.68 12.98 -13.42
C ILE A 554 19.16 13.22 -11.97
N LEU A 555 20.26 12.56 -11.57
CA LEU A 555 20.80 12.67 -10.21
C LEU A 555 21.36 14.07 -9.91
N GLU A 556 22.04 14.71 -10.85
CA GLU A 556 22.54 16.08 -10.70
C GLU A 556 21.38 17.08 -10.55
N THR A 557 20.33 16.93 -11.36
CA THR A 557 19.13 17.77 -11.24
C THR A 557 18.45 17.57 -9.89
N GLN A 558 18.32 16.31 -9.44
CA GLN A 558 17.77 16.01 -8.12
C GLN A 558 18.61 16.65 -7.00
N GLN A 559 19.93 16.54 -7.08
CA GLN A 559 20.85 17.11 -6.11
C GLN A 559 20.72 18.63 -6.04
N GLN A 560 20.72 19.32 -7.19
CA GLN A 560 20.57 20.78 -7.25
C GLN A 560 19.25 21.25 -6.63
N LEU A 561 18.14 20.57 -6.91
CA LEU A 561 16.83 20.89 -6.33
C LEU A 561 16.78 20.60 -4.83
N ASN A 562 17.43 19.53 -4.38
CA ASN A 562 17.52 19.20 -2.96
C ASN A 562 18.37 20.24 -2.19
N GLU A 563 19.51 20.65 -2.74
CA GLU A 563 20.34 21.73 -2.21
C GLU A 563 19.59 23.07 -2.18
N ALA A 564 18.82 23.39 -3.23
CA ALA A 564 17.96 24.57 -3.26
C ALA A 564 16.86 24.51 -2.18
N ALA A 565 16.21 23.37 -1.99
CA ALA A 565 15.21 23.18 -0.94
C ALA A 565 15.82 23.30 0.46
N ASN A 566 16.99 22.70 0.69
CA ASN A 566 17.71 22.79 1.96
C ASN A 566 18.16 24.22 2.25
N ARG A 567 18.70 24.94 1.26
CA ARG A 567 19.04 26.36 1.42
C ARG A 567 17.81 27.21 1.76
N ALA A 568 16.70 27.03 1.05
CA ALA A 568 15.47 27.76 1.33
C ALA A 568 14.88 27.42 2.71
N GLN A 569 15.05 26.18 3.18
CA GLN A 569 14.69 25.76 4.53
C GLN A 569 15.57 26.46 5.57
N MET A 570 16.89 26.48 5.40
CA MET A 570 17.82 27.18 6.30
C MET A 570 17.54 28.68 6.36
N GLU A 571 17.29 29.31 5.21
CA GLU A 571 16.89 30.72 5.15
C GLU A 571 15.60 30.98 5.93
N TYR A 572 14.59 30.12 5.77
CA TYR A 572 13.33 30.23 6.50
C TYR A 572 13.53 30.10 8.02
N VAL A 573 14.34 29.13 8.47
CA VAL A 573 14.67 28.95 9.89
C VAL A 573 15.40 30.19 10.44
N ALA A 574 16.37 30.74 9.69
CA ALA A 574 17.13 31.91 10.11
C ALA A 574 16.29 33.18 10.27
N VAL A 575 15.15 33.29 9.57
CA VAL A 575 14.23 34.43 9.65
C VAL A 575 12.97 34.15 10.44
N GLN A 576 12.90 33.03 11.15
CA GLN A 576 11.68 32.59 11.85
C GLN A 576 11.18 33.60 12.90
N ASP A 577 12.13 34.30 13.54
CA ASP A 577 11.88 35.34 14.56
C ASP A 577 11.83 36.77 13.99
N LYS A 578 11.88 36.93 12.65
CA LYS A 578 11.81 38.23 11.98
C LYS A 578 10.36 38.62 11.66
N ASP A 579 10.18 39.84 11.15
CA ASP A 579 8.86 40.37 10.79
C ASP A 579 8.07 39.44 9.84
N SER A 580 6.75 39.49 9.98
CA SER A 580 5.79 38.71 9.20
C SER A 580 6.01 38.75 7.68
N THR A 581 6.46 39.88 7.14
CA THR A 581 6.70 40.09 5.71
C THR A 581 7.94 39.33 5.24
N ILE A 582 9.03 39.42 6.00
CA ILE A 582 10.30 38.73 5.73
C ILE A 582 10.09 37.22 5.83
N ARG A 583 9.41 36.79 6.91
CA ARG A 583 9.04 35.39 7.10
C ARG A 583 8.12 34.87 5.99
N GLY A 584 7.14 35.66 5.56
CA GLY A 584 6.23 35.31 4.48
C GLY A 584 6.94 35.09 3.14
N SER A 585 7.88 35.98 2.80
CA SER A 585 8.71 35.86 1.59
C SER A 585 9.63 34.63 1.63
N ALA A 586 10.30 34.36 2.77
CA ALA A 586 11.13 33.18 2.94
C ALA A 586 10.30 31.87 2.89
N LEU A 587 9.11 31.88 3.50
CA LEU A 587 8.17 30.75 3.44
C LEU A 587 7.71 30.46 2.01
N LEU A 588 7.41 31.50 1.22
CA LEU A 588 7.03 31.34 -0.18
C LEU A 588 8.15 30.70 -1.00
N ARG A 589 9.38 31.21 -0.87
CA ARG A 589 10.57 30.65 -1.57
C ARG A 589 10.83 29.21 -1.15
N ARG A 590 10.71 28.91 0.15
CA ARG A 590 10.77 27.54 0.66
C ARG A 590 9.72 26.66 0.00
N ASN A 591 8.45 27.07 0.00
CA ASN A 591 7.37 26.28 -0.58
C ASN A 591 7.55 26.07 -2.10
N GLN A 592 8.05 27.07 -2.82
CA GLN A 592 8.39 26.96 -4.25
C GLN A 592 9.52 25.96 -4.49
N ALA A 593 10.60 26.01 -3.71
CA ALA A 593 11.72 25.08 -3.83
C ALA A 593 11.29 23.63 -3.54
N TYR A 594 10.50 23.40 -2.50
CA TYR A 594 9.94 22.07 -2.20
C TYR A 594 8.92 21.61 -3.25
N ALA A 595 8.13 22.52 -3.82
CA ALA A 595 7.21 22.18 -4.91
C ALA A 595 7.96 21.75 -6.17
N ALA A 596 9.01 22.48 -6.54
CA ALA A 596 9.88 22.13 -7.66
C ALA A 596 10.60 20.78 -7.44
N LEU A 597 11.15 20.56 -6.23
CA LEU A 597 11.74 19.28 -5.86
C LEU A 597 10.73 18.15 -5.97
N ARG A 598 9.52 18.31 -5.43
CA ARG A 598 8.48 17.28 -5.48
C ARG A 598 8.01 17.00 -6.90
N GLN A 599 7.79 18.05 -7.70
CA GLN A 599 7.42 17.90 -9.10
C GLN A 599 8.50 17.15 -9.88
N PHE A 600 9.77 17.45 -9.61
CA PHE A 600 10.87 16.72 -10.21
C PHE A 600 10.99 15.28 -9.69
N GLU A 601 10.75 15.02 -8.41
CA GLU A 601 10.72 13.66 -7.88
C GLU A 601 9.66 12.82 -8.62
N ASP A 602 8.45 13.35 -8.81
CA ASP A 602 7.39 12.69 -9.58
C ASP A 602 7.82 12.47 -11.05
N LYS A 603 8.36 13.50 -11.73
CA LYS A 603 8.86 13.40 -13.11
C LYS A 603 10.00 12.39 -13.25
N SER A 604 10.96 12.41 -12.32
CA SER A 604 12.15 11.57 -12.36
C SER A 604 11.82 10.08 -12.27
N VAL A 605 10.72 9.72 -11.60
CA VAL A 605 10.23 8.33 -11.56
C VAL A 605 9.82 7.87 -12.97
N GLU A 606 9.16 8.73 -13.73
CA GLU A 606 8.80 8.46 -15.13
C GLU A 606 10.05 8.40 -16.01
N GLU A 607 10.97 9.36 -15.89
CA GLU A 607 12.23 9.38 -16.65
C GLU A 607 13.09 8.13 -16.37
N PHE A 608 13.21 7.70 -15.11
CA PHE A 608 13.90 6.46 -14.77
C PHE A 608 13.18 5.22 -15.33
N ARG A 609 11.84 5.20 -15.34
CA ARG A 609 11.05 4.11 -15.89
C ARG A 609 11.26 3.99 -17.40
N GLU A 610 11.22 5.09 -18.13
CA GLU A 610 11.50 5.12 -19.57
C GLU A 610 12.92 4.66 -19.90
N LEU A 611 13.90 5.09 -19.11
CA LEU A 611 15.29 4.67 -19.26
C LEU A 611 15.47 3.16 -18.99
N ILE A 612 14.81 2.62 -17.96
CA ILE A 612 14.79 1.18 -17.67
C ILE A 612 14.15 0.42 -18.83
N TYR A 613 13.01 0.90 -19.37
CA TYR A 613 12.35 0.26 -20.52
C TYR A 613 13.22 0.26 -21.77
N PHE A 614 13.93 1.36 -22.05
CA PHE A 614 14.90 1.40 -23.13
C PHE A 614 15.95 0.29 -22.97
N ALA A 615 16.56 0.18 -21.78
CA ALA A 615 17.58 -0.82 -21.51
C ALA A 615 17.04 -2.26 -21.61
N GLN A 616 15.87 -2.52 -21.03
CA GLN A 616 15.19 -3.81 -21.08
C GLN A 616 14.84 -4.22 -22.51
N LYS A 617 14.27 -3.30 -23.32
CA LYS A 617 13.97 -3.54 -24.73
C LYS A 617 15.23 -3.82 -25.56
N TRP A 618 16.30 -3.07 -25.33
CA TRP A 618 17.58 -3.32 -25.97
C TRP A 618 18.12 -4.74 -25.67
N ALA A 619 18.08 -5.15 -24.40
CA ALA A 619 18.55 -6.45 -23.96
C ALA A 619 17.67 -7.60 -24.46
N ALA A 620 16.34 -7.43 -24.48
CA ALA A 620 15.40 -8.40 -25.01
C ALA A 620 15.60 -8.64 -26.53
N GLY A 621 16.10 -7.64 -27.26
CA GLY A 621 16.49 -7.77 -28.67
C GLY A 621 17.67 -8.72 -28.91
N LYS A 622 18.46 -9.06 -27.88
CA LYS A 622 19.63 -9.96 -27.99
C LYS A 622 19.19 -11.39 -27.74
N LYS A 623 18.91 -12.15 -28.80
CA LYS A 623 18.41 -13.55 -28.67
C LYS A 623 19.52 -14.58 -28.70
N ASP A 624 20.50 -14.38 -29.55
CA ASP A 624 21.64 -15.28 -29.69
C ASP A 624 22.75 -14.87 -28.72
N ASN A 625 23.38 -15.87 -28.07
CA ASN A 625 24.53 -15.69 -27.18
C ASN A 625 24.29 -14.65 -26.05
N ARG A 626 23.14 -14.73 -25.38
CA ARG A 626 22.76 -13.82 -24.28
C ARG A 626 23.79 -13.77 -23.16
N SER A 627 24.34 -14.91 -22.75
CA SER A 627 25.40 -14.99 -21.75
C SER A 627 26.68 -14.26 -22.19
N GLY A 628 27.02 -14.29 -23.48
CA GLY A 628 28.11 -13.48 -24.04
C GLY A 628 27.82 -11.98 -23.97
N TRP A 629 26.60 -11.54 -24.27
CA TRP A 629 26.18 -10.13 -24.13
C TRP A 629 26.26 -9.66 -22.68
N ALA A 630 25.77 -10.47 -21.76
CA ALA A 630 25.82 -10.21 -20.33
C ALA A 630 27.26 -10.11 -19.83
N GLN A 631 28.15 -11.01 -20.27
CA GLN A 631 29.58 -10.97 -19.94
C GLN A 631 30.29 -9.74 -20.51
N ALA A 632 29.98 -9.36 -21.76
CA ALA A 632 30.53 -8.16 -22.38
C ALA A 632 30.12 -6.91 -21.59
N LEU A 633 28.84 -6.80 -21.22
CA LEU A 633 28.33 -5.70 -20.42
C LEU A 633 28.94 -5.67 -19.01
N LEU A 634 29.04 -6.82 -18.33
CA LEU A 634 29.69 -6.93 -17.02
C LEU A 634 31.13 -6.42 -17.08
N SER A 635 31.87 -6.81 -18.12
CA SER A 635 33.27 -6.38 -18.32
C SER A 635 33.40 -4.85 -18.44
N ILE A 636 32.38 -4.16 -18.94
CA ILE A 636 32.37 -2.69 -19.03
C ILE A 636 31.93 -2.08 -17.70
N VAL A 637 30.81 -2.57 -17.16
CA VAL A 637 30.17 -2.06 -15.96
C VAL A 637 31.10 -2.19 -14.75
N SER A 638 31.83 -3.30 -14.62
CA SER A 638 32.74 -3.56 -13.49
C SER A 638 33.94 -2.61 -13.40
N HIS A 639 34.27 -1.91 -14.48
CA HIS A 639 35.33 -0.88 -14.52
C HIS A 639 34.77 0.54 -14.39
N GLY A 640 33.45 0.69 -14.33
CA GLY A 640 32.78 1.98 -14.20
C GLY A 640 32.74 2.51 -12.76
N LYS A 641 32.33 3.77 -12.62
CA LYS A 641 32.07 4.44 -11.32
C LYS A 641 30.63 4.26 -10.81
N GLY A 642 29.79 3.54 -11.56
CA GLY A 642 28.38 3.31 -11.23
C GLY A 642 28.18 2.19 -10.20
N ARG A 643 26.92 1.91 -9.85
CA ARG A 643 26.56 0.79 -8.95
C ARG A 643 26.33 -0.54 -9.66
N GLY A 644 26.43 -0.56 -10.99
CA GLY A 644 26.17 -1.73 -11.82
C GLY A 644 24.70 -1.98 -12.20
N ALA A 645 23.80 -1.01 -11.94
CA ALA A 645 22.37 -1.16 -12.16
C ALA A 645 21.97 -1.63 -13.57
N LEU A 646 22.67 -1.18 -14.62
CA LEU A 646 22.33 -1.53 -16.00
C LEU A 646 22.33 -3.04 -16.23
N LEU A 647 23.31 -3.78 -15.69
CA LEU A 647 23.38 -5.24 -15.81
C LEU A 647 22.14 -5.91 -15.18
N PHE A 648 21.76 -5.47 -13.98
CA PHE A 648 20.61 -6.00 -13.24
C PHE A 648 19.27 -5.68 -13.90
N GLN A 649 19.20 -4.63 -14.73
CA GLN A 649 17.98 -4.28 -15.47
C GLN A 649 17.89 -4.94 -16.85
N THR A 650 18.96 -5.56 -17.35
CA THR A 650 19.05 -6.02 -18.75
C THR A 650 19.24 -7.52 -18.89
N PHE A 651 20.17 -8.10 -18.12
CA PHE A 651 20.54 -9.52 -18.18
C PHE A 651 20.42 -10.16 -16.80
N ALA A 652 19.28 -9.94 -16.16
CA ALA A 652 19.02 -10.33 -14.79
C ALA A 652 19.01 -11.86 -14.62
N GLN A 653 18.38 -12.58 -15.57
CA GLN A 653 18.31 -14.05 -15.54
C GLN A 653 19.70 -14.64 -15.77
N GLU A 654 20.46 -14.15 -16.76
CA GLU A 654 21.81 -14.65 -17.04
C GLU A 654 22.77 -14.43 -15.86
N LEU A 655 22.59 -13.34 -15.13
CA LEU A 655 23.32 -13.07 -13.89
C LEU A 655 22.98 -14.09 -12.80
N VAL A 656 21.69 -14.38 -12.59
CA VAL A 656 21.22 -15.38 -11.62
C VAL A 656 21.73 -16.77 -11.98
N ASP A 657 21.58 -17.19 -13.23
CA ASP A 657 22.03 -18.50 -13.70
C ASP A 657 23.54 -18.66 -13.50
N SER A 658 24.32 -17.63 -13.84
CA SER A 658 25.78 -17.64 -13.64
C SER A 658 26.16 -17.70 -12.15
N LEU A 659 25.39 -17.07 -11.27
CA LEU A 659 25.60 -17.15 -9.82
C LEU A 659 25.34 -18.56 -9.30
N VAL A 660 24.26 -19.19 -9.74
CA VAL A 660 23.90 -20.57 -9.39
C VAL A 660 25.02 -21.53 -9.81
N GLU A 661 25.47 -21.44 -11.06
CA GLU A 661 26.55 -22.28 -11.58
C GLU A 661 27.85 -22.12 -10.79
N LYS A 662 28.20 -20.89 -10.40
CA LYS A 662 29.47 -20.59 -9.70
C LYS A 662 29.45 -20.90 -8.21
N THR A 663 28.31 -20.69 -7.55
CA THR A 663 28.21 -20.76 -6.09
C THR A 663 27.57 -22.06 -5.62
N GLY A 664 26.94 -22.83 -6.53
CA GLY A 664 26.14 -24.01 -6.16
C GLY A 664 24.82 -23.62 -5.47
N GLY A 665 24.33 -22.41 -5.71
CA GLY A 665 23.09 -21.89 -5.13
C GLY A 665 21.83 -22.49 -5.74
N ARG A 666 20.67 -21.90 -5.43
CA ARG A 666 19.38 -22.41 -5.87
C ARG A 666 18.96 -21.74 -7.19
N PRO A 667 18.40 -22.48 -8.16
CA PRO A 667 17.84 -21.89 -9.37
C PRO A 667 16.59 -21.08 -9.03
N VAL A 668 16.59 -19.81 -9.45
CA VAL A 668 15.52 -18.84 -9.24
C VAL A 668 15.16 -18.21 -10.59
N MET A 669 13.86 -18.11 -10.86
CA MET A 669 13.36 -17.42 -12.05
C MET A 669 13.01 -15.98 -11.73
N ILE A 670 13.31 -15.08 -12.66
CA ILE A 670 12.89 -13.69 -12.60
C ILE A 670 11.68 -13.50 -13.50
N GLU A 671 10.57 -13.04 -12.92
CA GLU A 671 9.42 -12.61 -13.69
C GLU A 671 9.76 -11.29 -14.40
N VAL A 672 9.73 -11.31 -15.72
CA VAL A 672 9.96 -10.11 -16.53
C VAL A 672 8.62 -9.37 -16.65
N PRO A 673 8.50 -8.13 -16.16
CA PRO A 673 7.28 -7.36 -16.32
C PRO A 673 6.89 -7.24 -17.79
N GLU A 674 5.61 -7.37 -18.12
CA GLU A 674 5.11 -7.09 -19.47
C GLU A 674 5.53 -5.68 -19.88
N LEU A 675 6.38 -5.60 -20.92
CA LEU A 675 6.79 -4.34 -21.50
C LEU A 675 5.61 -3.80 -22.33
N PRO A 676 5.25 -2.51 -22.22
CA PRO A 676 4.22 -1.94 -23.07
C PRO A 676 4.59 -2.10 -24.55
N ASP A 677 3.58 -2.45 -25.36
CA ASP A 677 3.68 -2.56 -26.81
C ASP A 677 4.30 -1.28 -27.41
N GLY A 678 5.15 -1.43 -28.42
CA GLY A 678 5.73 -0.28 -29.12
C GLY A 678 7.06 -0.57 -29.82
N GLN A 679 7.28 0.16 -30.92
CA GLN A 679 8.44 0.09 -31.79
C GLN A 679 9.54 1.03 -31.31
N VAL A 680 10.81 0.64 -31.44
CA VAL A 680 11.93 1.59 -31.31
C VAL A 680 12.30 2.02 -32.73
N VAL A 681 12.20 3.32 -33.01
CA VAL A 681 12.53 3.89 -34.31
C VAL A 681 13.81 4.70 -34.16
N ILE A 682 14.78 4.45 -35.02
CA ILE A 682 15.99 5.26 -35.12
C ILE A 682 15.87 6.04 -36.42
N GLU A 683 15.81 7.36 -36.32
CA GLU A 683 15.79 8.26 -37.49
C GLU A 683 17.13 8.96 -37.62
N GLU A 684 17.69 8.90 -38.82
CA GLU A 684 18.89 9.62 -39.21
C GLU A 684 18.47 10.79 -40.09
N ASP A 685 18.79 12.00 -39.63
CA ASP A 685 18.83 13.23 -40.42
C ASP A 685 20.30 13.50 -40.80
N ASP A 686 20.55 14.35 -41.81
CA ASP A 686 21.90 14.65 -42.34
C ASP A 686 22.93 15.04 -41.25
N ASP A 687 22.47 15.57 -40.10
CA ASP A 687 23.31 16.03 -38.99
C ASP A 687 23.02 15.39 -37.62
N THR A 688 22.01 14.51 -37.48
CA THR A 688 21.61 13.95 -36.17
C THR A 688 20.98 12.56 -36.27
N SER A 689 21.23 11.70 -35.27
CA SER A 689 20.55 10.43 -35.07
C SER A 689 19.61 10.50 -33.87
N ARG A 690 18.31 10.30 -34.09
CA ARG A 690 17.26 10.38 -33.07
C ARG A 690 16.68 8.99 -32.78
N ILE A 691 16.57 8.64 -31.51
CA ILE A 691 16.00 7.39 -31.04
C ILE A 691 14.63 7.67 -30.43
N PHE A 692 13.60 7.02 -30.95
CA PHE A 692 12.21 7.17 -30.52
C PHE A 692 11.65 5.86 -29.97
N LEU A 693 10.77 5.99 -28.98
CA LEU A 693 9.79 4.96 -28.63
C LEU A 693 8.46 5.33 -29.30
N VAL A 694 7.90 4.44 -30.10
CA VAL A 694 6.65 4.61 -30.83
C VAL A 694 5.60 3.63 -30.29
N ASP A 695 4.51 4.15 -29.75
CA ASP A 695 3.37 3.40 -29.22
C ASP A 695 2.08 3.92 -29.90
N GLY A 696 1.51 3.13 -30.82
CA GLY A 696 0.46 3.59 -31.72
C GLY A 696 0.89 4.82 -32.53
N ASP A 697 0.09 5.90 -32.47
CA ASP A 697 0.42 7.19 -33.11
C ASP A 697 1.37 8.07 -32.27
N ARG A 698 1.70 7.64 -31.04
CA ARG A 698 2.52 8.42 -30.10
C ARG A 698 4.00 8.11 -30.33
N LYS A 699 4.76 9.12 -30.73
CA LYS A 699 6.21 9.05 -30.92
C LYS A 699 6.93 9.88 -29.87
N THR A 700 7.67 9.23 -28.98
CA THR A 700 8.41 9.85 -27.87
C THR A 700 9.91 9.85 -28.18
N LEU A 701 10.52 11.03 -28.30
CA LEU A 701 11.97 11.17 -28.48
C LEU A 701 12.68 10.82 -27.18
N LEU A 702 13.53 9.78 -27.21
CA LEU A 702 14.30 9.35 -26.05
C LEU A 702 15.66 10.02 -26.00
N VAL A 703 16.38 10.03 -27.13
CA VAL A 703 17.77 10.53 -27.25
C VAL A 703 18.02 11.04 -28.66
N GLU A 704 18.71 12.15 -28.80
CA GLU A 704 19.29 12.64 -30.05
C GLU A 704 20.83 12.61 -29.94
N VAL A 705 21.54 12.27 -31.02
CA VAL A 705 23.01 12.25 -31.10
C VAL A 705 23.43 13.00 -32.35
N THR A 706 24.14 14.12 -32.23
CA THR A 706 24.58 14.91 -33.39
C THR A 706 25.76 14.25 -34.13
N SER A 707 26.03 14.72 -35.34
CA SER A 707 27.19 14.35 -36.17
C SER A 707 28.54 14.68 -35.52
N GLU A 708 28.57 15.68 -34.63
CA GLU A 708 29.73 15.99 -33.78
C GLU A 708 29.83 15.05 -32.57
N GLY A 709 28.78 14.26 -32.31
CA GLY A 709 28.66 13.35 -31.19
C GLY A 709 27.92 13.94 -29.99
N ASP A 710 27.21 15.05 -30.12
CA ASP A 710 26.47 15.60 -29.00
C ASP A 710 25.22 14.79 -28.71
N VAL A 711 25.18 14.16 -27.55
CA VAL A 711 23.98 13.51 -27.02
C VAL A 711 23.08 14.59 -26.44
N ILE A 712 21.86 14.69 -26.95
CA ILE A 712 20.83 15.66 -26.60
C ILE A 712 19.61 14.90 -26.07
N MET A 713 19.09 15.33 -24.91
CA MET A 713 17.83 14.83 -24.34
C MET A 713 16.98 16.02 -23.89
N ASP A 714 15.68 16.01 -24.19
CA ASP A 714 14.74 17.09 -23.86
C ASP A 714 15.26 18.49 -24.29
N GLY A 715 15.86 18.56 -25.48
CA GLY A 715 16.44 19.78 -26.06
C GLY A 715 17.72 20.29 -25.41
N ARG A 716 18.36 19.52 -24.51
CA ARG A 716 19.62 19.90 -23.84
C ARG A 716 20.75 18.95 -24.21
N ARG A 717 21.90 19.50 -24.59
CA ARG A 717 23.16 18.76 -24.77
C ARG A 717 23.61 18.22 -23.42
N ILE A 718 23.65 16.90 -23.29
CA ILE A 718 24.05 16.19 -22.07
C ILE A 718 25.48 15.60 -22.14
N LYS A 719 26.03 15.34 -23.34
CA LYS A 719 27.42 14.84 -23.48
C LYS A 719 27.95 14.91 -24.91
N LEU A 720 29.27 14.79 -25.09
CA LEU A 720 29.95 14.51 -26.38
C LEU A 720 30.41 13.03 -26.48
N VAL A 721 30.07 12.34 -27.57
CA VAL A 721 30.45 10.97 -27.93
C VAL A 721 31.29 10.95 -29.21
N ARG A 722 31.96 9.83 -29.50
CA ARG A 722 32.66 9.71 -30.78
C ARG A 722 31.60 9.47 -31.86
N PRO A 723 31.59 10.23 -32.98
CA PRO A 723 30.59 10.05 -34.02
C PRO A 723 30.64 8.63 -34.60
N PHE A 724 29.48 8.00 -34.74
CA PHE A 724 29.32 6.80 -35.55
C PHE A 724 27.98 6.90 -36.29
N PRO A 725 27.92 6.52 -37.57
CA PRO A 725 26.69 6.62 -38.35
C PRO A 725 25.68 5.58 -37.86
N LEU A 726 24.50 6.04 -37.41
CA LEU A 726 23.33 5.22 -37.12
C LEU A 726 22.39 5.32 -38.31
N LYS A 727 22.23 4.24 -39.08
CA LYS A 727 21.30 4.25 -40.23
C LYS A 727 19.84 4.33 -39.78
N SER A 728 19.05 5.14 -40.48
CA SER A 728 17.58 5.14 -40.38
C SER A 728 17.03 3.71 -40.47
N GLY A 729 16.13 3.35 -39.55
CA GLY A 729 15.53 2.02 -39.55
C GLY A 729 14.40 1.87 -38.55
N ASN A 730 13.50 0.93 -38.85
CA ASN A 730 12.32 0.63 -38.03
C ASN A 730 12.48 -0.75 -37.38
N GLY A 731 12.04 -0.87 -36.12
CA GLY A 731 11.98 -2.13 -35.39
C GLY A 731 10.55 -2.50 -35.03
N GLU A 732 9.98 -3.56 -35.59
CA GLU A 732 8.64 -4.06 -35.24
C GLU A 732 8.74 -5.13 -34.14
N VAL A 733 7.83 -5.10 -33.17
CA VAL A 733 7.66 -6.18 -32.20
C VAL A 733 6.58 -7.12 -32.70
N ARG A 734 6.97 -8.34 -33.09
CA ARG A 734 6.04 -9.42 -33.48
C ARG A 734 6.35 -10.64 -32.62
N ASP A 735 5.36 -11.20 -31.95
CA ASP A 735 5.52 -12.38 -31.06
C ASP A 735 6.61 -12.20 -29.98
N GLY A 736 6.68 -11.02 -29.35
CA GLY A 736 7.71 -10.70 -28.34
C GLY A 736 9.13 -10.54 -28.91
N LYS A 737 9.27 -10.40 -30.23
CA LYS A 737 10.55 -10.30 -30.94
C LYS A 737 10.68 -8.94 -31.62
N LEU A 738 11.69 -8.16 -31.25
CA LEU A 738 12.10 -6.97 -32.00
C LEU A 738 12.80 -7.40 -33.30
N ILE A 739 12.24 -7.00 -34.45
CA ILE A 739 12.77 -7.25 -35.79
C ILE A 739 13.12 -5.90 -36.41
N PHE A 740 14.42 -5.63 -36.58
CA PHE A 740 14.87 -4.44 -37.30
C PHE A 740 14.83 -4.70 -38.81
N THR A 741 14.05 -3.91 -39.52
CA THR A 741 14.13 -3.81 -40.98
C THR A 741 15.11 -2.70 -41.34
N GLU A 742 16.14 -3.06 -42.12
CA GLU A 742 17.11 -2.17 -42.78
C GLU A 742 18.29 -1.59 -41.97
N ILE A 743 18.47 -1.95 -40.69
CA ILE A 743 19.71 -1.61 -39.96
C ILE A 743 20.76 -2.71 -40.19
N PRO A 744 21.95 -2.42 -40.74
CA PRO A 744 23.05 -3.39 -40.70
C PRO A 744 23.38 -3.65 -39.23
N GLN A 745 23.31 -4.91 -38.79
CA GLN A 745 23.69 -5.32 -37.44
C GLN A 745 25.20 -5.16 -37.13
N ARG A 746 25.95 -4.45 -37.98
CA ARG A 746 27.41 -4.31 -37.90
C ARG A 746 27.83 -2.86 -38.12
N PRO A 747 28.80 -2.35 -37.35
CA PRO A 747 29.41 -1.05 -37.63
C PRO A 747 30.09 -1.07 -39.01
N CYS A 748 29.72 -0.15 -39.89
CA CYS A 748 30.49 0.13 -41.11
C CYS A 748 31.66 1.05 -40.75
N VAL A 749 32.86 0.49 -40.62
CA VAL A 749 34.09 1.28 -40.67
C VAL A 749 34.26 1.78 -42.10
N LYS A 750 34.24 3.10 -42.33
CA LYS A 750 34.65 3.67 -43.63
C LYS A 750 36.10 3.22 -43.89
N ALA A 751 36.32 2.45 -44.95
CA ALA A 751 37.66 2.13 -45.40
C ALA A 751 38.42 3.43 -45.69
N SER A 752 39.53 3.64 -45.00
CA SER A 752 40.46 4.74 -45.26
C SER A 752 40.91 4.65 -46.72
N LYS A 753 40.68 5.70 -47.51
CA LYS A 753 41.37 5.82 -48.80
C LYS A 753 42.86 5.87 -48.52
N CYS A 754 43.60 4.84 -48.94
CA CYS A 754 45.04 4.93 -49.12
C CYS A 754 45.31 6.04 -50.14
N VAL A 755 45.98 7.10 -49.70
CA VAL A 755 46.59 8.08 -50.58
C VAL A 755 48.06 7.67 -50.70
N HIS A 756 48.45 7.27 -51.90
CA HIS A 756 49.84 7.32 -52.36
C HIS A 756 50.15 8.73 -52.86
#